data_AF-A0A367FCT3-F1
#
_entry.id   AF-A0A367FCT3-F1
#
_cell.length_a   1.000
_cell.length_b   1.000
_cell.length_c   1.000
_cell.angle_alpha   90.00
_cell.angle_beta   90.00
_cell.angle_gamma   90.00
#
_symmetry.space_group_name_H-M   'P 1'
#
loop_
_entity.id
_entity.type
_entity.pdbx_description
1 polymer ?
#
loop_
_entity_poly.entity_id
_entity_poly.type
_entity_poly.pdbx_seq_one_letter_code
_entity_poly.pdbx_strand_id
1 'polypeptide(L)'
;MRFRNSRIRTKVTALLLSLVALWGFAAWVTLREGFNVLWVATLNSGIADPGERLRIELQQERRLTLVLLGAPGSSQQRIALSAQRTRTDNASADFRRQVTGAAVQDAADESLRRRIEEATHELGIIRPMREQVDEGLMDRARASVTITRVIDALYRVYDSMATLDDADFAKDTRTMIELSRANELLAQEDALVAGALAAGGPGESERAQFAQLVGTQRFLFSKVAAELPAPVRPAFDQMAKSEPYDRLRRLENQLMVTPRPQLAPVDGERWKTASSAVISQVEKLIVTGGATLVERARPIAIGVVVRLALAGGLGLIAVIASIVLSITTARALVRRLEELRTAALELAGRKLPNVVERLGHGEDVDVAAEAPPLATGNDAIGQVGQAFNTVQQTAIRVAVEQAELRRSYRGILLSLARRTQSLVHRQLTILDSMERRETEPAELADLFRVDHLATRMRRNAENLIVLSGASPGRAWRRSVPMVDVVRGALAEVEDYTQVTLMPMGEAELAGRAIGDVIHLLAELIENAVSFSPPYASVQVTGQGVAKGYVVEIEDRGLGMTPEDLADANERIADPPEFKLSGTPRLGLYVVSRLASRHNIKVTLKASPYGGTTVVVLIPRELIDGDADLESGTEPMTEHDAPAPGAAVPAQGRHRTGEFPAITRDPRPAVLPAPPAGEMPGTDGTSRGRRENAREGRPAGMEAASQDLHPLNGRPGNGTRDARPAQGPTREAVPGGGEDGPAFTPSGLPRRVAQAHLAPELRHEPAAPAPEPQVDEEDHFSPEELRRLMGSFQSGTERGRSEAAGLPRRRAASPAEDDEPPVRPR
;
A
#
# COMPACT_ATOMS: atom_id res chain seq x y z
N MET A 1 8.27 -5.82 -23.41
CA MET A 1 8.06 -4.36 -23.21
C MET A 1 8.55 -3.96 -21.82
N ARG A 2 9.08 -2.73 -21.63
CA ARG A 2 9.64 -2.28 -20.33
C ARG A 2 8.57 -1.63 -19.44
N PHE A 3 8.07 -2.34 -18.42
CA PHE A 3 7.17 -1.79 -17.40
C PHE A 3 7.88 -0.90 -16.35
N ARG A 4 8.67 0.09 -16.79
CA ARG A 4 9.52 0.92 -15.91
C ARG A 4 8.97 2.32 -15.61
N ASN A 5 7.67 2.40 -15.28
CA ASN A 5 7.06 3.47 -14.45
C ASN A 5 5.56 3.19 -14.15
N SER A 6 5.23 1.96 -13.75
CA SER A 6 3.87 1.64 -13.26
C SER A 6 3.64 2.33 -11.90
N ARG A 7 2.80 3.38 -11.87
CA ARG A 7 2.43 4.12 -10.65
C ARG A 7 1.89 3.12 -9.62
N ILE A 8 2.19 3.34 -8.32
CA ILE A 8 1.78 2.41 -7.23
C ILE A 8 0.27 2.07 -7.30
N ARG A 9 -0.56 3.07 -7.63
CA ARG A 9 -2.01 2.89 -7.89
C ARG A 9 -2.31 1.75 -8.87
N THR A 10 -1.58 1.63 -9.98
CA THR A 10 -1.81 0.61 -11.01
C THR A 10 -1.48 -0.81 -10.54
N LYS A 11 -0.41 -0.98 -9.74
CA LYS A 11 -0.09 -2.27 -9.10
C LYS A 11 -1.17 -2.66 -8.08
N VAL A 12 -1.60 -1.69 -7.26
CA VAL A 12 -2.67 -1.87 -6.27
C VAL A 12 -4.00 -2.25 -6.94
N THR A 13 -4.41 -1.54 -7.99
CA THR A 13 -5.65 -1.88 -8.72
C THR A 13 -5.57 -3.25 -9.38
N ALA A 14 -4.41 -3.66 -9.90
CA ALA A 14 -4.25 -4.99 -10.49
C ALA A 14 -4.37 -6.11 -9.43
N LEU A 15 -3.78 -5.93 -8.25
CA LEU A 15 -3.94 -6.87 -7.12
C LEU A 15 -5.40 -6.96 -6.67
N LEU A 16 -6.08 -5.82 -6.48
CA LEU A 16 -7.50 -5.80 -6.10
C LEU A 16 -8.39 -6.44 -7.18
N LEU A 17 -8.11 -6.21 -8.47
CA LEU A 17 -8.81 -6.89 -9.58
C LEU A 17 -8.59 -8.41 -9.55
N SER A 18 -7.36 -8.87 -9.29
CA SER A 18 -7.09 -10.30 -9.18
C SER A 18 -7.77 -10.94 -7.95
N LEU A 19 -7.89 -10.21 -6.84
CA LEU A 19 -8.60 -10.67 -5.64
C LEU A 19 -10.12 -10.76 -5.89
N VAL A 20 -10.71 -9.75 -6.55
CA VAL A 20 -12.13 -9.76 -6.96
C VAL A 20 -12.40 -10.89 -7.96
N ALA A 21 -11.52 -11.11 -8.93
CA ALA A 21 -11.66 -12.19 -9.91
C ALA A 21 -11.51 -13.58 -9.26
N LEU A 22 -10.58 -13.77 -8.33
CA LEU A 22 -10.40 -15.01 -7.58
C LEU A 22 -11.61 -15.31 -6.69
N TRP A 23 -12.12 -14.31 -5.96
CA TRP A 23 -13.34 -14.46 -5.16
C TRP A 23 -14.56 -14.76 -6.05
N GLY A 24 -14.72 -14.05 -7.18
CA GLY A 24 -15.80 -14.31 -8.13
C GLY A 24 -15.74 -15.71 -8.75
N PHE A 25 -14.55 -16.21 -9.07
CA PHE A 25 -14.34 -17.57 -9.54
C PHE A 25 -14.69 -18.61 -8.47
N ALA A 26 -14.19 -18.45 -7.24
CA ALA A 26 -14.49 -19.35 -6.13
C ALA A 26 -16.00 -19.36 -5.81
N ALA A 27 -16.62 -18.18 -5.74
CA ALA A 27 -18.05 -18.04 -5.55
C ALA A 27 -18.85 -18.70 -6.68
N TRP A 28 -18.43 -18.56 -7.95
CA TRP A 28 -19.09 -19.21 -9.09
C TRP A 28 -19.01 -20.73 -9.05
N VAL A 29 -17.84 -21.30 -8.71
CA VAL A 29 -17.66 -22.75 -8.58
C VAL A 29 -18.56 -23.30 -7.48
N THR A 30 -18.49 -22.74 -6.27
CA THR A 30 -19.33 -23.22 -5.16
C THR A 30 -20.82 -22.93 -5.38
N LEU A 31 -21.19 -21.86 -6.11
CA LEU A 31 -22.59 -21.57 -6.42
C LEU A 31 -23.17 -22.62 -7.37
N ARG A 32 -22.37 -23.08 -8.35
CA ARG A 32 -22.74 -24.19 -9.25
C ARG A 32 -22.95 -25.49 -8.47
N GLU A 33 -22.07 -25.81 -7.53
CA GLU A 33 -22.21 -26.97 -6.62
C GLU A 33 -23.52 -26.87 -5.79
N GLY A 34 -23.87 -25.69 -5.30
CA GLY A 34 -25.06 -25.47 -4.48
C GLY A 34 -26.41 -25.57 -5.20
N PHE A 35 -26.46 -25.37 -6.52
CA PHE A 35 -27.71 -25.52 -7.28
C PHE A 35 -28.18 -26.98 -7.38
N ASN A 36 -27.26 -27.96 -7.36
CA ASN A 36 -27.58 -29.39 -7.53
C ASN A 36 -28.72 -29.89 -6.61
N VAL A 37 -28.74 -29.44 -5.35
CA VAL A 37 -29.67 -29.97 -4.34
C VAL A 37 -31.07 -29.31 -4.39
N LEU A 38 -31.18 -28.10 -4.96
CA LEU A 38 -32.46 -27.44 -5.21
C LEU A 38 -33.27 -28.17 -6.29
N TRP A 39 -32.58 -28.77 -7.26
CA TRP A 39 -33.20 -29.47 -8.38
C TRP A 39 -33.78 -30.86 -8.05
N VAL A 40 -33.49 -31.43 -6.88
CA VAL A 40 -33.97 -32.78 -6.50
C VAL A 40 -35.50 -32.89 -6.55
N ALA A 41 -36.22 -31.88 -6.06
CA ALA A 41 -37.68 -31.85 -6.12
C ALA A 41 -38.20 -31.74 -7.57
N THR A 42 -37.54 -30.91 -8.40
CA THR A 42 -37.88 -30.72 -9.82
C THR A 42 -37.66 -32.00 -10.61
N LEU A 43 -36.50 -32.67 -10.45
CA LEU A 43 -36.20 -33.93 -11.13
C LEU A 43 -37.11 -35.08 -10.63
N ASN A 44 -37.51 -35.09 -9.36
CA ASN A 44 -38.50 -36.06 -8.89
C ASN A 44 -39.86 -35.85 -9.60
N SER A 45 -40.41 -34.64 -9.53
CA SER A 45 -41.73 -34.32 -10.11
C SER A 45 -41.77 -34.37 -11.65
N GLY A 46 -40.65 -34.08 -12.31
CA GLY A 46 -40.54 -34.00 -13.76
C GLY A 46 -39.99 -35.26 -14.45
N ILE A 47 -39.38 -36.19 -13.71
CA ILE A 47 -38.80 -37.43 -14.26
C ILE A 47 -39.24 -38.66 -13.47
N ALA A 48 -38.98 -38.71 -12.15
CA ALA A 48 -39.21 -39.92 -11.36
C ALA A 48 -40.71 -40.26 -11.21
N ASP A 49 -41.54 -39.31 -10.78
CA ASP A 49 -42.98 -39.50 -10.61
C ASP A 49 -43.69 -39.87 -11.94
N PRO A 50 -43.50 -39.15 -13.07
CA PRO A 50 -44.12 -39.52 -14.34
C PRO A 50 -43.50 -40.79 -14.96
N GLY A 51 -42.21 -41.04 -14.74
CA GLY A 51 -41.52 -42.24 -15.20
C GLY A 51 -41.98 -43.50 -14.47
N GLU A 52 -42.25 -43.41 -13.17
CA GLU A 52 -42.77 -44.52 -12.37
C GLU A 52 -44.20 -44.88 -12.77
N ARG A 53 -45.07 -43.87 -13.03
CA ARG A 53 -46.39 -44.08 -13.65
C ARG A 53 -46.27 -44.80 -14.99
N LEU A 54 -45.36 -44.36 -15.85
CA LEU A 54 -45.11 -44.97 -17.16
C LEU A 54 -44.58 -46.42 -17.04
N ARG A 55 -43.67 -46.70 -16.09
CA ARG A 55 -43.17 -48.05 -15.79
C ARG A 55 -44.34 -48.99 -15.45
N ILE A 56 -45.26 -48.57 -14.59
CA ILE A 56 -46.42 -49.37 -14.15
C ILE A 56 -47.34 -49.69 -15.34
N GLU A 57 -47.67 -48.70 -16.18
CA GLU A 57 -48.53 -48.94 -17.35
C GLU A 57 -47.83 -49.80 -18.42
N LEU A 58 -46.51 -49.66 -18.62
CA LEU A 58 -45.72 -50.55 -19.48
C LEU A 58 -45.69 -52.01 -18.97
N GLN A 59 -45.56 -52.23 -17.65
CA GLN A 59 -45.65 -53.56 -17.05
C GLN A 59 -47.01 -54.21 -17.31
N GLN A 60 -48.10 -53.47 -17.12
CA GLN A 60 -49.45 -53.98 -17.36
C GLN A 60 -49.73 -54.21 -18.86
N GLU A 61 -49.16 -53.39 -19.76
CA GLU A 61 -49.22 -53.66 -21.20
C GLU A 61 -48.45 -54.93 -21.58
N ARG A 62 -47.23 -55.13 -21.03
CA ARG A 62 -46.47 -56.38 -21.21
C ARG A 62 -47.27 -57.58 -20.75
N ARG A 63 -47.82 -57.53 -19.54
CA ARG A 63 -48.66 -58.57 -18.95
C ARG A 63 -49.85 -58.92 -19.84
N LEU A 64 -50.62 -57.94 -20.29
CA LEU A 64 -51.81 -58.17 -21.13
C LEU A 64 -51.46 -58.59 -22.57
N THR A 65 -50.32 -58.13 -23.10
CA THR A 65 -49.79 -58.57 -24.40
C THR A 65 -49.40 -60.06 -24.37
N LEU A 66 -48.68 -60.49 -23.32
CA LEU A 66 -48.28 -61.88 -23.13
C LEU A 66 -49.50 -62.80 -22.89
N VAL A 67 -50.53 -62.31 -22.18
CA VAL A 67 -51.81 -63.01 -22.01
C VAL A 67 -52.56 -63.15 -23.35
N LEU A 68 -52.67 -62.08 -24.14
CA LEU A 68 -53.34 -62.13 -25.45
C LEU A 68 -52.63 -63.10 -26.40
N LEU A 69 -51.30 -63.03 -26.51
CA LEU A 69 -50.51 -63.95 -27.33
C LEU A 69 -50.56 -65.41 -26.82
N GLY A 70 -50.99 -65.64 -25.57
CA GLY A 70 -51.27 -66.97 -25.04
C GLY A 70 -52.65 -67.51 -25.44
N ALA A 71 -53.64 -66.64 -25.63
CA ALA A 71 -55.02 -67.00 -25.98
C ALA A 71 -55.64 -66.05 -27.04
N PRO A 72 -55.07 -65.98 -28.27
CA PRO A 72 -55.33 -64.89 -29.23
C PRO A 72 -56.79 -64.75 -29.72
N GLY A 73 -57.60 -65.80 -29.59
CA GLY A 73 -59.04 -65.73 -29.88
C GLY A 73 -59.83 -64.81 -28.93
N SER A 74 -59.32 -64.53 -27.72
CA SER A 74 -60.09 -63.87 -26.66
C SER A 74 -60.41 -62.40 -26.94
N SER A 75 -61.66 -62.12 -27.31
CA SER A 75 -62.17 -60.75 -27.50
C SER A 75 -62.10 -59.91 -26.21
N GLN A 76 -62.30 -60.53 -25.04
CA GLN A 76 -62.20 -59.85 -23.74
C GLN A 76 -60.77 -59.37 -23.46
N GLN A 77 -59.76 -60.18 -23.79
CA GLN A 77 -58.35 -59.80 -23.64
C GLN A 77 -57.95 -58.69 -24.62
N ARG A 78 -58.47 -58.72 -25.87
CA ARG A 78 -58.25 -57.64 -26.85
C ARG A 78 -58.83 -56.30 -26.38
N ILE A 79 -60.03 -56.31 -25.80
CA ILE A 79 -60.63 -55.09 -25.20
C ILE A 79 -59.79 -54.59 -24.01
N ALA A 80 -59.36 -55.49 -23.12
CA ALA A 80 -58.53 -55.13 -21.97
C ALA A 80 -57.16 -54.56 -22.38
N LEU A 81 -56.49 -55.16 -23.37
CA LEU A 81 -55.22 -54.67 -23.91
C LEU A 81 -55.37 -53.33 -24.63
N SER A 82 -56.45 -53.14 -25.41
CA SER A 82 -56.74 -51.84 -26.04
C SER A 82 -56.88 -50.72 -25.00
N ALA A 83 -57.67 -50.95 -23.94
CA ALA A 83 -57.83 -50.00 -22.84
C ALA A 83 -56.52 -49.77 -22.04
N GLN A 84 -55.63 -50.76 -21.97
CA GLN A 84 -54.31 -50.61 -21.38
C GLN A 84 -53.38 -49.76 -22.26
N ARG A 85 -53.30 -50.03 -23.56
CA ARG A 85 -52.48 -49.26 -24.51
C ARG A 85 -52.79 -47.77 -24.45
N THR A 86 -54.07 -47.38 -24.32
CA THR A 86 -54.47 -45.98 -24.12
C THR A 86 -53.91 -45.37 -22.83
N ARG A 87 -53.79 -46.13 -21.72
CA ARG A 87 -53.14 -45.64 -20.49
C ARG A 87 -51.64 -45.50 -20.67
N THR A 88 -50.98 -46.50 -21.27
CA THR A 88 -49.55 -46.43 -21.60
C THR A 88 -49.22 -45.24 -22.50
N ASP A 89 -50.07 -44.94 -23.48
CA ASP A 89 -49.89 -43.82 -24.41
C ASP A 89 -50.06 -42.47 -23.70
N ASN A 90 -51.07 -42.34 -22.82
CA ASN A 90 -51.25 -41.15 -21.98
C ASN A 90 -50.07 -40.94 -21.03
N ALA A 91 -49.57 -42.00 -20.38
CA ALA A 91 -48.39 -41.92 -19.51
C ALA A 91 -47.11 -41.59 -20.30
N SER A 92 -46.96 -42.13 -21.51
CA SER A 92 -45.83 -41.84 -22.41
C SER A 92 -45.84 -40.39 -22.89
N ALA A 93 -47.04 -39.85 -23.18
CA ALA A 93 -47.23 -38.46 -23.59
C ALA A 93 -47.06 -37.48 -22.42
N ASP A 94 -47.45 -37.86 -21.21
CA ASP A 94 -47.15 -37.07 -20.00
C ASP A 94 -45.65 -37.06 -19.71
N PHE A 95 -45.00 -38.23 -19.60
CA PHE A 95 -43.55 -38.33 -19.38
C PHE A 95 -42.75 -37.50 -20.40
N ARG A 96 -43.03 -37.66 -21.71
CA ARG A 96 -42.39 -36.85 -22.76
C ARG A 96 -42.60 -35.35 -22.59
N ARG A 97 -43.76 -34.90 -22.08
CA ARG A 97 -44.06 -33.49 -21.80
C ARG A 97 -43.31 -32.97 -20.57
N GLN A 98 -43.22 -33.76 -19.50
CA GLN A 98 -42.51 -33.36 -18.28
C GLN A 98 -41.00 -33.25 -18.54
N VAL A 99 -40.38 -34.25 -19.17
CA VAL A 99 -38.92 -34.27 -19.40
C VAL A 99 -38.43 -33.27 -20.45
N THR A 100 -39.33 -32.75 -21.31
CA THR A 100 -39.03 -31.65 -22.25
C THR A 100 -39.37 -30.26 -21.68
N GLY A 101 -39.91 -30.18 -20.47
CA GLY A 101 -40.18 -28.91 -19.79
C GLY A 101 -38.88 -28.18 -19.39
N ALA A 102 -38.86 -26.86 -19.55
CA ALA A 102 -37.68 -26.02 -19.28
C ALA A 102 -37.05 -26.28 -17.91
N ALA A 103 -37.87 -26.37 -16.85
CA ALA A 103 -37.39 -26.65 -15.49
C ALA A 103 -36.65 -28.00 -15.35
N VAL A 104 -36.96 -29.01 -16.16
CA VAL A 104 -36.19 -30.27 -16.19
C VAL A 104 -34.93 -30.12 -17.04
N GLN A 105 -34.97 -29.37 -18.13
CA GLN A 105 -33.81 -29.13 -19.00
C GLN A 105 -32.73 -28.25 -18.36
N ASP A 106 -33.14 -27.27 -17.54
CA ASP A 106 -32.26 -26.43 -16.71
C ASP A 106 -31.66 -27.22 -15.53
N ALA A 107 -32.44 -28.14 -14.95
CA ALA A 107 -32.04 -29.01 -13.86
C ALA A 107 -31.13 -30.18 -14.28
N ALA A 108 -31.29 -30.68 -15.51
CA ALA A 108 -30.59 -31.86 -16.01
C ALA A 108 -29.18 -31.53 -16.47
N ASP A 109 -28.22 -32.37 -16.07
CA ASP A 109 -26.87 -32.34 -16.62
C ASP A 109 -26.81 -32.99 -18.01
N GLU A 110 -25.66 -32.88 -18.66
CA GLU A 110 -25.44 -33.41 -20.01
C GLU A 110 -25.45 -34.96 -20.04
N SER A 111 -25.24 -35.65 -18.93
CA SER A 111 -25.48 -37.09 -18.80
C SER A 111 -26.98 -37.41 -18.82
N LEU A 112 -27.75 -36.75 -17.95
CA LEU A 112 -29.19 -36.98 -17.77
C LEU A 112 -30.00 -36.61 -19.01
N ARG A 113 -29.68 -35.51 -19.71
CA ARG A 113 -30.35 -35.14 -20.99
C ARG A 113 -30.24 -36.25 -22.03
N ARG A 114 -29.04 -36.80 -22.25
CA ARG A 114 -28.82 -37.90 -23.20
C ARG A 114 -29.56 -39.18 -22.79
N ARG A 115 -29.69 -39.48 -21.49
CA ARG A 115 -30.53 -40.61 -21.02
C ARG A 115 -32.02 -40.37 -21.27
N ILE A 116 -32.51 -39.13 -21.10
CA ILE A 116 -33.87 -38.75 -21.45
C ILE A 116 -34.12 -38.91 -22.96
N GLU A 117 -33.18 -38.48 -23.80
CA GLU A 117 -33.24 -38.67 -25.25
C GLU A 117 -33.25 -40.15 -25.66
N GLU A 118 -32.35 -40.96 -25.09
CA GLU A 118 -32.34 -42.43 -25.27
C GLU A 118 -33.69 -43.07 -24.88
N ALA A 119 -34.22 -42.75 -23.70
CA ALA A 119 -35.48 -43.33 -23.22
C ALA A 119 -36.70 -42.85 -24.03
N THR A 120 -36.73 -41.58 -24.45
CA THR A 120 -37.81 -41.05 -25.28
C THR A 120 -37.75 -41.55 -26.73
N HIS A 121 -36.56 -41.94 -27.22
CA HIS A 121 -36.38 -42.66 -28.48
C HIS A 121 -36.82 -44.13 -28.39
N GLU A 122 -36.39 -44.87 -27.35
CA GLU A 122 -36.79 -46.28 -27.12
C GLU A 122 -38.32 -46.40 -26.94
N LEU A 123 -39.00 -45.42 -26.31
CA LEU A 123 -40.46 -45.34 -26.27
C LEU A 123 -41.14 -45.31 -27.66
N GLY A 124 -40.40 -45.00 -28.73
CA GLY A 124 -40.88 -45.09 -30.11
C GLY A 124 -41.12 -46.53 -30.60
N ILE A 125 -40.41 -47.53 -30.07
CA ILE A 125 -40.47 -48.92 -30.56
C ILE A 125 -41.77 -49.63 -30.18
N ILE A 126 -42.49 -49.12 -29.18
CA ILE A 126 -43.75 -49.70 -28.68
C ILE A 126 -44.81 -49.77 -29.78
N ARG A 127 -44.87 -48.80 -30.70
CA ARG A 127 -45.88 -48.80 -31.77
C ARG A 127 -45.64 -49.89 -32.83
N PRO A 128 -44.46 -50.00 -33.47
CA PRO A 128 -44.14 -51.12 -34.36
C PRO A 128 -44.24 -52.50 -33.67
N MET A 129 -43.94 -52.57 -32.37
CA MET A 129 -44.13 -53.79 -31.56
C MET A 129 -45.60 -54.20 -31.48
N ARG A 130 -46.50 -53.25 -31.16
CA ARG A 130 -47.95 -53.51 -31.14
C ARG A 130 -48.48 -53.96 -32.49
N GLU A 131 -48.00 -53.35 -33.58
CA GLU A 131 -48.38 -53.70 -34.95
C GLU A 131 -47.98 -55.16 -35.27
N GLN A 132 -46.76 -55.59 -34.96
CA GLN A 132 -46.33 -57.00 -35.12
C GLN A 132 -47.07 -57.99 -34.20
N VAL A 133 -47.49 -57.56 -33.01
CA VAL A 133 -48.34 -58.36 -32.09
C VAL A 133 -49.74 -58.54 -32.66
N ASP A 134 -50.35 -57.48 -33.18
CA ASP A 134 -51.73 -57.49 -33.69
C ASP A 134 -51.85 -58.26 -35.02
N GLU A 135 -50.77 -58.27 -35.83
CA GLU A 135 -50.62 -59.12 -37.02
C GLU A 135 -50.26 -60.58 -36.69
N GLY A 136 -49.92 -60.90 -35.43
CA GLY A 136 -49.53 -62.24 -35.00
C GLY A 136 -48.11 -62.67 -35.43
N LEU A 137 -47.28 -61.73 -35.87
CA LEU A 137 -45.90 -61.96 -36.31
C LEU A 137 -44.88 -62.00 -35.16
N MET A 138 -45.30 -61.69 -33.93
CA MET A 138 -44.44 -61.58 -32.75
C MET A 138 -44.77 -62.61 -31.66
N ASP A 139 -43.74 -63.32 -31.18
CA ASP A 139 -43.86 -64.27 -30.09
C ASP A 139 -43.85 -63.59 -28.69
N ARG A 140 -44.28 -64.34 -27.67
CA ARG A 140 -44.39 -63.88 -26.27
C ARG A 140 -43.05 -63.45 -25.66
N ALA A 141 -41.95 -64.12 -26.01
CA ALA A 141 -40.64 -63.78 -25.47
C ALA A 141 -40.10 -62.47 -26.08
N ARG A 142 -40.23 -62.32 -27.41
CA ARG A 142 -39.81 -61.10 -28.14
C ARG A 142 -40.66 -59.87 -27.77
N ALA A 143 -41.96 -60.05 -27.57
CA ALA A 143 -42.84 -59.00 -27.07
C ALA A 143 -42.43 -58.55 -25.65
N SER A 144 -42.13 -59.51 -24.77
CA SER A 144 -41.64 -59.23 -23.41
C SER A 144 -40.33 -58.44 -23.41
N VAL A 145 -39.32 -58.92 -24.14
CA VAL A 145 -37.99 -58.29 -24.25
C VAL A 145 -38.07 -56.86 -24.82
N THR A 146 -38.94 -56.63 -25.80
CA THR A 146 -39.10 -55.29 -26.40
C THR A 146 -39.66 -54.28 -25.38
N ILE A 147 -40.64 -54.65 -24.55
CA ILE A 147 -41.17 -53.74 -23.52
C ILE A 147 -40.19 -53.58 -22.35
N THR A 148 -39.52 -54.67 -21.94
CA THR A 148 -38.46 -54.61 -20.91
C THR A 148 -37.34 -53.65 -21.29
N ARG A 149 -36.91 -53.61 -22.57
CA ARG A 149 -35.89 -52.66 -23.05
C ARG A 149 -36.26 -51.18 -22.80
N VAL A 150 -37.54 -50.83 -22.98
CA VAL A 150 -38.04 -49.47 -22.72
C VAL A 150 -38.02 -49.15 -21.24
N ILE A 151 -38.37 -50.12 -20.39
CA ILE A 151 -38.27 -50.00 -18.93
C ILE A 151 -36.80 -49.89 -18.48
N ASP A 152 -35.89 -50.67 -19.06
CA ASP A 152 -34.44 -50.55 -18.83
C ASP A 152 -33.90 -49.16 -19.22
N ALA A 153 -34.43 -48.55 -20.29
CA ALA A 153 -34.07 -47.19 -20.68
C ALA A 153 -34.53 -46.15 -19.64
N LEU A 154 -35.74 -46.29 -19.07
CA LEU A 154 -36.17 -45.46 -17.94
C LEU A 154 -35.25 -45.62 -16.72
N TYR A 155 -34.84 -46.86 -16.40
CA TYR A 155 -33.90 -47.09 -15.31
C TYR A 155 -32.53 -46.42 -15.52
N ARG A 156 -32.01 -46.33 -16.77
CA ARG A 156 -30.78 -45.57 -17.07
C ARG A 156 -30.92 -44.07 -16.79
N VAL A 157 -32.12 -43.50 -16.90
CA VAL A 157 -32.41 -42.12 -16.51
C VAL A 157 -32.31 -41.97 -14.99
N TYR A 158 -32.90 -42.90 -14.22
CA TYR A 158 -32.84 -42.90 -12.76
C TYR A 158 -31.39 -43.09 -12.26
N ASP A 159 -30.60 -43.98 -12.90
CA ASP A 159 -29.19 -44.18 -12.59
C ASP A 159 -28.39 -42.86 -12.69
N SER A 160 -28.63 -42.05 -13.72
CA SER A 160 -27.94 -40.76 -13.91
C SER A 160 -28.44 -39.65 -12.97
N MET A 161 -29.64 -39.78 -12.39
CA MET A 161 -30.10 -38.88 -11.31
C MET A 161 -29.43 -39.20 -9.96
N ALA A 162 -28.95 -40.43 -9.75
CA ALA A 162 -28.35 -40.87 -8.50
C ALA A 162 -26.85 -40.49 -8.39
N THR A 163 -26.53 -39.23 -8.66
CA THR A 163 -25.16 -38.71 -8.92
C THR A 163 -24.75 -37.53 -8.02
N LEU A 164 -25.57 -37.16 -7.04
CA LEU A 164 -25.31 -36.07 -6.09
C LEU A 164 -24.03 -36.26 -5.27
N ASP A 165 -23.44 -35.14 -4.87
CA ASP A 165 -22.16 -35.06 -4.16
C ASP A 165 -22.19 -35.64 -2.72
N ASP A 166 -23.38 -35.80 -2.13
CA ASP A 166 -23.58 -36.53 -0.87
C ASP A 166 -23.59 -38.04 -1.14
N ALA A 167 -22.52 -38.72 -0.71
CA ALA A 167 -22.29 -40.13 -1.00
C ALA A 167 -23.33 -41.07 -0.35
N ASP A 168 -23.85 -40.72 0.83
CA ASP A 168 -24.89 -41.51 1.50
C ASP A 168 -26.24 -41.32 0.79
N PHE A 169 -26.58 -40.09 0.38
CA PHE A 169 -27.77 -39.82 -0.42
C PHE A 169 -27.73 -40.55 -1.77
N ALA A 170 -26.59 -40.48 -2.46
CA ALA A 170 -26.40 -41.14 -3.75
C ALA A 170 -26.45 -42.67 -3.62
N LYS A 171 -25.90 -43.24 -2.54
CA LYS A 171 -26.03 -44.66 -2.20
C LYS A 171 -27.50 -45.03 -1.96
N ASP A 172 -28.16 -44.35 -1.03
CA ASP A 172 -29.56 -44.63 -0.66
C ASP A 172 -30.50 -44.54 -1.87
N THR A 173 -30.28 -43.58 -2.75
CA THR A 173 -31.00 -43.44 -4.03
C THR A 173 -30.78 -44.65 -4.94
N ARG A 174 -29.54 -45.12 -5.11
CA ARG A 174 -29.22 -46.33 -5.90
C ARG A 174 -29.85 -47.58 -5.30
N THR A 175 -29.85 -47.74 -3.97
CA THR A 175 -30.50 -48.87 -3.31
C THR A 175 -32.03 -48.85 -3.49
N MET A 176 -32.66 -47.67 -3.54
CA MET A 176 -34.09 -47.56 -3.88
C MET A 176 -34.38 -47.85 -5.37
N ILE A 177 -33.47 -47.49 -6.29
CA ILE A 177 -33.56 -47.88 -7.70
C ILE A 177 -33.43 -49.41 -7.86
N GLU A 178 -32.50 -50.03 -7.14
CA GLU A 178 -32.33 -51.50 -7.10
C GLU A 178 -33.55 -52.22 -6.50
N LEU A 179 -34.23 -51.63 -5.50
CA LEU A 179 -35.52 -52.13 -5.01
C LEU A 179 -36.60 -52.09 -6.11
N SER A 180 -36.62 -51.02 -6.91
CA SER A 180 -37.52 -50.90 -8.07
C SER A 180 -37.18 -51.94 -9.15
N ARG A 181 -35.90 -52.17 -9.46
CA ARG A 181 -35.47 -53.25 -10.37
C ARG A 181 -35.87 -54.64 -9.89
N ALA A 182 -35.80 -54.92 -8.58
CA ALA A 182 -36.28 -56.17 -8.01
C ALA A 182 -37.80 -56.34 -8.18
N ASN A 183 -38.58 -55.26 -8.05
CA ASN A 183 -40.02 -55.25 -8.32
C ASN A 183 -40.34 -55.45 -9.83
N GLU A 184 -39.51 -54.88 -10.71
CA GLU A 184 -39.61 -55.08 -12.15
C GLU A 184 -39.36 -56.55 -12.55
N LEU A 185 -38.40 -57.24 -11.93
CA LEU A 185 -38.23 -58.69 -12.15
C LEU A 185 -39.47 -59.48 -11.71
N LEU A 186 -40.06 -59.17 -10.56
CA LEU A 186 -41.31 -59.79 -10.11
C LEU A 186 -42.49 -59.49 -11.06
N ALA A 187 -42.52 -58.32 -11.70
CA ALA A 187 -43.49 -58.00 -12.74
C ALA A 187 -43.19 -58.68 -14.10
N GLN A 188 -41.94 -59.10 -14.36
CA GLN A 188 -41.61 -59.99 -15.48
C GLN A 188 -42.04 -61.43 -15.18
N GLU A 189 -41.83 -61.92 -13.95
CA GLU A 189 -42.34 -63.20 -13.48
C GLU A 189 -43.86 -63.29 -13.64
N ASP A 190 -44.62 -62.29 -13.16
CA ASP A 190 -46.09 -62.29 -13.28
C ASP A 190 -46.57 -62.21 -14.74
N ALA A 191 -45.92 -61.41 -15.58
CA ALA A 191 -46.25 -61.33 -17.01
C ALA A 191 -45.97 -62.65 -17.75
N LEU A 192 -44.84 -63.31 -17.45
CA LEU A 192 -44.48 -64.62 -18.00
C LEU A 192 -45.49 -65.69 -17.56
N VAL A 193 -45.76 -65.80 -16.27
CA VAL A 193 -46.70 -66.80 -15.72
C VAL A 193 -48.12 -66.57 -16.23
N ALA A 194 -48.59 -65.32 -16.28
CA ALA A 194 -49.92 -65.00 -16.81
C ALA A 194 -50.06 -65.38 -18.30
N GLY A 195 -49.05 -65.05 -19.12
CA GLY A 195 -49.04 -65.44 -20.54
C GLY A 195 -48.93 -66.95 -20.75
N ALA A 196 -48.11 -67.63 -19.93
CA ALA A 196 -47.95 -69.08 -19.96
C ALA A 196 -49.25 -69.81 -19.58
N LEU A 197 -49.93 -69.37 -18.52
CA LEU A 197 -51.20 -69.97 -18.10
C LEU A 197 -52.32 -69.73 -19.13
N ALA A 198 -52.35 -68.57 -19.80
CA ALA A 198 -53.25 -68.33 -20.93
C ALA A 198 -53.01 -69.33 -22.08
N ALA A 199 -51.76 -69.72 -22.32
CA ALA A 199 -51.35 -70.75 -23.28
C ALA A 199 -51.48 -72.21 -22.75
N GLY A 200 -52.12 -72.45 -21.59
CA GLY A 200 -52.23 -73.79 -21.01
C GLY A 200 -50.95 -74.28 -20.31
N GLY A 201 -50.28 -73.39 -19.59
CA GLY A 201 -49.09 -73.67 -18.77
C GLY A 201 -47.76 -73.44 -19.52
N PRO A 202 -46.65 -73.23 -18.78
CA PRO A 202 -45.38 -72.81 -19.36
C PRO A 202 -44.65 -73.93 -20.11
N GLY A 203 -43.96 -73.55 -21.19
CA GLY A 203 -42.98 -74.39 -21.87
C GLY A 203 -41.73 -74.70 -21.03
N GLU A 204 -40.75 -75.34 -21.66
CA GLU A 204 -39.46 -75.64 -21.03
C GLU A 204 -38.54 -74.41 -20.96
N SER A 205 -38.39 -73.70 -22.08
CA SER A 205 -37.70 -72.40 -22.15
C SER A 205 -38.32 -71.36 -21.20
N GLU A 206 -39.65 -71.33 -21.10
CA GLU A 206 -40.37 -70.41 -20.21
C GLU A 206 -40.10 -70.73 -18.73
N ARG A 207 -40.02 -72.02 -18.34
CA ARG A 207 -39.65 -72.42 -16.97
C ARG A 207 -38.18 -72.10 -16.66
N ALA A 208 -37.27 -72.27 -17.62
CA ALA A 208 -35.87 -71.87 -17.46
C ALA A 208 -35.73 -70.35 -17.28
N GLN A 209 -36.43 -69.56 -18.10
CA GLN A 209 -36.48 -68.10 -17.96
C GLN A 209 -37.12 -67.66 -16.63
N PHE A 210 -38.22 -68.29 -16.22
CA PHE A 210 -38.86 -68.04 -14.93
C PHE A 210 -37.91 -68.32 -13.74
N ALA A 211 -37.20 -69.45 -13.76
CA ALA A 211 -36.20 -69.78 -12.73
C ALA A 211 -35.04 -68.77 -12.70
N GLN A 212 -34.59 -68.26 -13.85
CA GLN A 212 -33.59 -67.20 -13.95
C GLN A 212 -34.09 -65.87 -13.35
N LEU A 213 -35.34 -65.49 -13.62
CA LEU A 213 -35.97 -64.29 -13.05
C LEU A 213 -36.07 -64.41 -11.52
N VAL A 214 -36.69 -65.49 -11.02
CA VAL A 214 -36.83 -65.78 -9.58
C VAL A 214 -35.46 -65.79 -8.87
N GLY A 215 -34.44 -66.40 -9.48
CA GLY A 215 -33.08 -66.41 -8.94
C GLY A 215 -32.47 -65.01 -8.81
N THR A 216 -32.68 -64.16 -9.83
CA THR A 216 -32.14 -62.79 -9.88
C THR A 216 -32.92 -61.85 -8.96
N GLN A 217 -34.24 -61.98 -8.90
CA GLN A 217 -35.16 -61.26 -8.01
C GLN A 217 -34.79 -61.51 -6.53
N ARG A 218 -34.63 -62.78 -6.15
CA ARG A 218 -34.22 -63.17 -4.78
C ARG A 218 -32.82 -62.67 -4.42
N PHE A 219 -31.88 -62.65 -5.38
CA PHE A 219 -30.55 -62.05 -5.18
C PHE A 219 -30.62 -60.54 -4.95
N LEU A 220 -31.36 -59.79 -5.80
CA LEU A 220 -31.50 -58.35 -5.65
C LEU A 220 -32.24 -57.97 -4.35
N PHE A 221 -33.33 -58.65 -3.99
CA PHE A 221 -33.97 -58.40 -2.69
C PHE A 221 -33.03 -58.67 -1.51
N SER A 222 -32.20 -59.71 -1.57
CA SER A 222 -31.20 -60.01 -0.53
C SER A 222 -30.14 -58.90 -0.40
N LYS A 223 -29.59 -58.43 -1.54
CA LYS A 223 -28.65 -57.29 -1.59
C LYS A 223 -29.29 -56.02 -1.02
N VAL A 224 -30.47 -55.67 -1.52
CA VAL A 224 -31.21 -54.46 -1.15
C VAL A 224 -31.56 -54.47 0.35
N ALA A 225 -31.99 -55.61 0.92
CA ALA A 225 -32.32 -55.73 2.33
C ALA A 225 -31.16 -55.33 3.27
N ALA A 226 -29.92 -55.67 2.91
CA ALA A 226 -28.73 -55.31 3.69
C ALA A 226 -28.41 -53.81 3.60
N GLU A 227 -28.61 -53.21 2.42
CA GLU A 227 -28.24 -51.81 2.13
C GLU A 227 -29.36 -50.80 2.43
N LEU A 228 -30.62 -51.22 2.54
CA LEU A 228 -31.81 -50.35 2.59
C LEU A 228 -31.70 -49.19 3.60
N PRO A 229 -32.10 -47.96 3.22
CA PRO A 229 -32.07 -46.81 4.12
C PRO A 229 -32.86 -47.07 5.41
N ALA A 230 -32.35 -46.59 6.54
CA ALA A 230 -32.92 -46.85 7.86
C ALA A 230 -34.44 -46.54 8.01
N PRO A 231 -35.02 -45.50 7.36
CA PRO A 231 -36.46 -45.26 7.41
C PRO A 231 -37.31 -46.31 6.66
N VAL A 232 -36.76 -46.94 5.62
CA VAL A 232 -37.50 -47.86 4.72
C VAL A 232 -37.40 -49.31 5.19
N ARG A 233 -36.24 -49.68 5.77
CA ARG A 233 -35.90 -51.04 6.19
C ARG A 233 -36.98 -51.72 7.06
N PRO A 234 -37.60 -51.10 8.10
CA PRO A 234 -38.59 -51.78 8.94
C PRO A 234 -39.85 -52.20 8.18
N ALA A 235 -40.26 -51.41 7.18
CA ALA A 235 -41.45 -51.71 6.37
C ALA A 235 -41.16 -52.79 5.32
N PHE A 236 -39.93 -52.84 4.79
CA PHE A 236 -39.45 -53.98 4.00
C PHE A 236 -39.37 -55.26 4.83
N ASP A 237 -38.83 -55.19 6.06
CA ASP A 237 -38.76 -56.32 6.99
C ASP A 237 -40.16 -56.86 7.38
N GLN A 238 -41.17 -55.99 7.42
CA GLN A 238 -42.56 -56.37 7.65
C GLN A 238 -43.16 -57.08 6.42
N MET A 239 -42.94 -56.55 5.21
CA MET A 239 -43.35 -57.17 3.95
C MET A 239 -42.71 -58.54 3.75
N ALA A 240 -41.40 -58.67 4.02
CA ALA A 240 -40.65 -59.92 3.89
C ALA A 240 -41.06 -61.02 4.90
N LYS A 241 -41.87 -60.66 5.90
CA LYS A 241 -42.48 -61.57 6.90
C LYS A 241 -44.01 -61.71 6.71
N SER A 242 -44.54 -61.23 5.59
CA SER A 242 -45.97 -61.23 5.30
C SER A 242 -46.45 -62.52 4.63
N GLU A 243 -47.69 -62.94 4.91
CA GLU A 243 -48.27 -64.15 4.30
C GLU A 243 -48.30 -64.09 2.76
N PRO A 244 -48.62 -62.96 2.10
CA PRO A 244 -48.52 -62.86 0.63
C PRO A 244 -47.13 -63.13 0.08
N TYR A 245 -46.06 -62.68 0.75
CA TYR A 245 -44.68 -62.90 0.33
C TYR A 245 -44.26 -64.37 0.48
N ASP A 246 -44.59 -64.99 1.62
CA ASP A 246 -44.37 -66.43 1.81
C ASP A 246 -45.22 -67.30 0.86
N ARG A 247 -46.44 -66.86 0.53
CA ARG A 247 -47.32 -67.50 -0.45
C ARG A 247 -46.75 -67.42 -1.86
N LEU A 248 -46.26 -66.25 -2.26
CA LEU A 248 -45.57 -66.04 -3.53
C LEU A 248 -44.36 -66.97 -3.64
N ARG A 249 -43.45 -66.98 -2.66
CA ARG A 249 -42.23 -67.82 -2.68
C ARG A 249 -42.53 -69.32 -2.74
N ARG A 250 -43.63 -69.79 -2.15
CA ARG A 250 -44.11 -71.17 -2.32
C ARG A 250 -44.57 -71.45 -3.75
N LEU A 251 -45.30 -70.53 -4.37
CA LEU A 251 -45.77 -70.67 -5.77
C LEU A 251 -44.62 -70.54 -6.78
N GLU A 252 -43.66 -69.63 -6.58
CA GLU A 252 -42.39 -69.56 -7.32
C GLU A 252 -41.69 -70.94 -7.32
N ASN A 253 -41.49 -71.53 -6.14
CA ASN A 253 -40.84 -72.83 -5.99
C ASN A 253 -41.64 -73.96 -6.67
N GLN A 254 -42.97 -73.95 -6.59
CA GLN A 254 -43.83 -74.93 -7.25
C GLN A 254 -43.74 -74.81 -8.78
N LEU A 255 -43.88 -73.61 -9.33
CA LEU A 255 -43.87 -73.37 -10.79
C LEU A 255 -42.52 -73.72 -11.45
N MET A 256 -41.40 -73.62 -10.73
CA MET A 256 -40.10 -74.08 -11.22
C MET A 256 -40.00 -75.60 -11.37
N VAL A 257 -40.73 -76.39 -10.58
CA VAL A 257 -40.60 -77.87 -10.56
C VAL A 257 -41.79 -78.64 -11.15
N THR A 258 -42.99 -78.06 -11.18
CA THR A 258 -44.20 -78.75 -11.68
C THR A 258 -44.19 -78.89 -13.21
N PRO A 259 -44.36 -80.11 -13.77
CA PRO A 259 -44.54 -80.31 -15.21
C PRO A 259 -45.86 -79.76 -15.74
N ARG A 260 -45.86 -79.23 -16.98
CA ARG A 260 -47.02 -78.59 -17.64
C ARG A 260 -48.36 -79.35 -17.51
N PRO A 261 -48.43 -80.70 -17.63
CA PRO A 261 -49.69 -81.45 -17.48
C PRO A 261 -50.31 -81.46 -16.07
N GLN A 262 -49.63 -80.89 -15.07
CA GLN A 262 -50.02 -80.95 -13.65
C GLN A 262 -50.38 -79.58 -13.05
N LEU A 263 -50.30 -78.48 -13.80
CA LEU A 263 -50.79 -77.17 -13.32
C LEU A 263 -52.32 -77.09 -13.42
N ALA A 264 -52.99 -76.69 -12.34
CA ALA A 264 -54.45 -76.49 -12.35
C ALA A 264 -54.81 -75.03 -12.69
N PRO A 265 -55.96 -74.74 -13.34
CA PRO A 265 -56.42 -73.37 -13.57
C PRO A 265 -56.55 -72.54 -12.28
N VAL A 266 -56.83 -73.20 -11.14
CA VAL A 266 -56.91 -72.59 -9.81
C VAL A 266 -55.58 -71.97 -9.37
N ASP A 267 -54.45 -72.48 -9.86
CA ASP A 267 -53.13 -71.96 -9.51
C ASP A 267 -52.85 -70.60 -10.15
N GLY A 268 -53.56 -70.23 -11.22
CA GLY A 268 -53.45 -68.92 -11.87
C GLY A 268 -54.03 -67.76 -11.07
N GLU A 269 -55.22 -67.93 -10.49
CA GLU A 269 -55.81 -66.91 -9.59
C GLU A 269 -55.06 -66.87 -8.24
N ARG A 270 -54.55 -68.02 -7.75
CA ARG A 270 -53.65 -68.06 -6.58
C ARG A 270 -52.37 -67.27 -6.83
N TRP A 271 -51.71 -67.49 -7.97
CA TRP A 271 -50.52 -66.77 -8.40
C TRP A 271 -50.80 -65.27 -8.49
N LYS A 272 -51.77 -64.86 -9.33
CA LYS A 272 -52.18 -63.47 -9.54
C LYS A 272 -52.48 -62.73 -8.24
N THR A 273 -53.12 -63.40 -7.28
CA THR A 273 -53.42 -62.82 -5.95
C THR A 273 -52.15 -62.59 -5.13
N ALA A 274 -51.20 -63.53 -5.13
CA ALA A 274 -49.95 -63.42 -4.40
C ALA A 274 -48.98 -62.41 -5.05
N SER A 275 -48.78 -62.49 -6.36
CA SER A 275 -47.89 -61.59 -7.12
C SER A 275 -48.33 -60.14 -7.00
N SER A 276 -49.60 -59.84 -7.31
CA SER A 276 -50.15 -58.47 -7.22
C SER A 276 -50.03 -57.90 -5.80
N ALA A 277 -50.31 -58.71 -4.78
CA ALA A 277 -50.22 -58.26 -3.38
C ALA A 277 -48.78 -57.94 -2.95
N VAL A 278 -47.77 -58.65 -3.47
CA VAL A 278 -46.35 -58.32 -3.19
C VAL A 278 -45.89 -57.12 -4.02
N ILE A 279 -46.19 -57.09 -5.33
CA ILE A 279 -45.82 -55.99 -6.24
C ILE A 279 -46.34 -54.65 -5.69
N SER A 280 -47.61 -54.58 -5.27
CA SER A 280 -48.19 -53.36 -4.68
C SER A 280 -47.61 -53.00 -3.30
N GLN A 281 -47.10 -53.96 -2.52
CA GLN A 281 -46.38 -53.67 -1.28
C GLN A 281 -45.00 -53.07 -1.58
N VAL A 282 -44.24 -53.67 -2.51
CA VAL A 282 -42.92 -53.16 -2.91
C VAL A 282 -43.05 -51.78 -3.58
N GLU A 283 -44.04 -51.58 -4.44
CA GLU A 283 -44.33 -50.27 -5.07
C GLU A 283 -44.64 -49.20 -4.02
N LYS A 284 -45.44 -49.52 -3.00
CA LYS A 284 -45.68 -48.61 -1.87
C LYS A 284 -44.41 -48.29 -1.08
N LEU A 285 -43.49 -49.25 -0.90
CA LEU A 285 -42.19 -49.00 -0.28
C LEU A 285 -41.31 -48.08 -1.15
N ILE A 286 -41.31 -48.27 -2.47
CA ILE A 286 -40.56 -47.43 -3.43
C ILE A 286 -41.06 -45.98 -3.36
N VAL A 287 -42.36 -45.75 -3.50
CA VAL A 287 -42.95 -44.40 -3.46
C VAL A 287 -42.74 -43.72 -2.10
N THR A 288 -42.96 -44.43 -0.99
CA THR A 288 -42.78 -43.87 0.37
C THR A 288 -41.30 -43.59 0.68
N GLY A 289 -40.40 -44.48 0.26
CA GLY A 289 -38.95 -44.29 0.41
C GLY A 289 -38.42 -43.15 -0.44
N GLY A 290 -38.88 -43.03 -1.69
CA GLY A 290 -38.55 -41.90 -2.58
C GLY A 290 -38.95 -40.55 -1.98
N ALA A 291 -40.18 -40.43 -1.48
CA ALA A 291 -40.63 -39.23 -0.76
C ALA A 291 -39.74 -38.92 0.46
N THR A 292 -39.35 -39.94 1.22
CA THR A 292 -38.45 -39.78 2.39
C THR A 292 -37.05 -39.29 1.98
N LEU A 293 -36.53 -39.72 0.82
CA LEU A 293 -35.28 -39.18 0.27
C LEU A 293 -35.44 -37.71 -0.15
N VAL A 294 -36.53 -37.35 -0.86
CA VAL A 294 -36.80 -35.96 -1.24
C VAL A 294 -36.92 -35.03 -0.01
N GLU A 295 -37.46 -35.51 1.11
CA GLU A 295 -37.43 -34.76 2.37
C GLU A 295 -36.02 -34.63 2.97
N ARG A 296 -35.23 -35.72 2.99
CA ARG A 296 -33.84 -35.70 3.47
C ARG A 296 -32.90 -34.82 2.63
N ALA A 297 -33.21 -34.60 1.35
CA ALA A 297 -32.47 -33.65 0.50
C ALA A 297 -32.60 -32.18 0.96
N ARG A 298 -33.73 -31.81 1.60
CA ARG A 298 -34.00 -30.41 2.00
C ARG A 298 -32.97 -29.84 2.99
N PRO A 299 -32.63 -30.47 4.13
CA PRO A 299 -31.60 -29.95 5.03
C PRO A 299 -30.21 -29.93 4.39
N ILE A 300 -29.91 -30.85 3.46
CA ILE A 300 -28.64 -30.84 2.70
C ILE A 300 -28.60 -29.58 1.82
N ALA A 301 -29.68 -29.29 1.07
CA ALA A 301 -29.79 -28.08 0.25
C ALA A 301 -29.62 -26.79 1.09
N ILE A 302 -30.33 -26.71 2.23
CA ILE A 302 -30.24 -25.56 3.14
C ILE A 302 -28.80 -25.42 3.68
N GLY A 303 -28.15 -26.52 4.08
CA GLY A 303 -26.78 -26.51 4.56
C GLY A 303 -25.78 -25.99 3.52
N VAL A 304 -25.91 -26.41 2.26
CA VAL A 304 -25.05 -25.93 1.17
C VAL A 304 -25.33 -24.46 0.84
N VAL A 305 -26.61 -24.04 0.77
CA VAL A 305 -27.00 -22.63 0.54
C VAL A 305 -26.53 -21.71 1.67
N VAL A 306 -26.60 -22.15 2.93
CA VAL A 306 -26.06 -21.38 4.08
C VAL A 306 -24.54 -21.31 4.03
N ARG A 307 -23.85 -22.41 3.72
CA ARG A 307 -22.38 -22.42 3.53
C ARG A 307 -21.96 -21.50 2.39
N LEU A 308 -22.74 -21.43 1.31
CA LEU A 308 -22.58 -20.51 0.20
C LEU A 308 -22.74 -19.04 0.62
N ALA A 309 -23.85 -18.71 1.30
CA ALA A 309 -24.12 -17.37 1.77
C ALA A 309 -23.04 -16.87 2.73
N LEU A 310 -22.53 -17.75 3.61
CA LEU A 310 -21.43 -17.45 4.52
C LEU A 310 -20.10 -17.30 3.79
N ALA A 311 -19.69 -18.26 2.94
CA ALA A 311 -18.41 -18.19 2.23
C ALA A 311 -18.35 -17.03 1.23
N GLY A 312 -19.43 -16.83 0.46
CA GLY A 312 -19.61 -15.69 -0.44
C GLY A 312 -19.63 -14.38 0.33
N GLY A 313 -20.49 -14.25 1.35
CA GLY A 313 -20.65 -13.03 2.14
C GLY A 313 -19.38 -12.61 2.90
N LEU A 314 -18.74 -13.55 3.60
CA LEU A 314 -17.47 -13.29 4.30
C LEU A 314 -16.33 -12.96 3.33
N GLY A 315 -16.27 -13.65 2.19
CA GLY A 315 -15.30 -13.35 1.13
C GLY A 315 -15.52 -11.95 0.54
N LEU A 316 -16.77 -11.56 0.29
CA LEU A 316 -17.12 -10.22 -0.18
C LEU A 316 -16.76 -9.13 0.85
N ILE A 317 -17.02 -9.38 2.14
CA ILE A 317 -16.61 -8.50 3.24
C ILE A 317 -15.08 -8.37 3.28
N ALA A 318 -14.33 -9.46 3.12
CA ALA A 318 -12.87 -9.44 3.08
C ALA A 318 -12.32 -8.66 1.85
N VAL A 319 -12.95 -8.82 0.68
CA VAL A 319 -12.65 -8.05 -0.54
C VAL A 319 -12.91 -6.56 -0.31
N ILE A 320 -14.08 -6.19 0.25
CA ILE A 320 -14.42 -4.80 0.57
C ILE A 320 -13.43 -4.20 1.58
N ALA A 321 -13.12 -4.93 2.66
CA ALA A 321 -12.15 -4.49 3.67
C ALA A 321 -10.75 -4.29 3.07
N SER A 322 -10.31 -5.18 2.16
CA SER A 322 -9.05 -5.04 1.43
C SER A 322 -9.03 -3.79 0.55
N ILE A 323 -10.11 -3.53 -0.21
CA ILE A 323 -10.27 -2.32 -1.03
C ILE A 323 -10.23 -1.06 -0.17
N VAL A 324 -10.98 -1.03 0.94
CA VAL A 324 -11.03 0.12 1.87
C VAL A 324 -9.66 0.39 2.48
N LEU A 325 -9.01 -0.62 3.07
CA LEU A 325 -7.68 -0.51 3.68
C LEU A 325 -6.62 -0.05 2.67
N SER A 326 -6.71 -0.55 1.43
CA SER A 326 -5.79 -0.16 0.37
C SER A 326 -5.98 1.31 -0.05
N ILE A 327 -7.23 1.77 -0.22
CA ILE A 327 -7.54 3.15 -0.59
C ILE A 327 -7.19 4.13 0.53
N THR A 328 -7.48 3.82 1.80
CA THR A 328 -7.13 4.70 2.93
C THR A 328 -5.63 4.81 3.11
N THR A 329 -4.90 3.70 3.07
CA THR A 329 -3.42 3.67 3.17
C THR A 329 -2.78 4.43 2.00
N ALA A 330 -3.26 4.22 0.76
CA ALA A 330 -2.76 4.94 -0.40
C ALA A 330 -3.04 6.45 -0.36
N ARG A 331 -4.19 6.88 0.17
CA ARG A 331 -4.51 8.30 0.38
C ARG A 331 -3.62 8.91 1.46
N ALA A 332 -3.40 8.23 2.58
CA ALA A 332 -2.54 8.70 3.66
C ALA A 332 -1.07 8.86 3.21
N LEU A 333 -0.53 7.88 2.48
CA LEU A 333 0.83 7.95 1.91
C LEU A 333 0.98 9.11 0.91
N VAL A 334 0.02 9.29 -0.01
CA VAL A 334 0.07 10.39 -0.98
C VAL A 334 0.03 11.75 -0.27
N ARG A 335 -0.87 11.93 0.71
CA ARG A 335 -0.99 13.21 1.43
C ARG A 335 0.29 13.57 2.18
N ARG A 336 0.95 12.62 2.86
CA ARG A 336 2.25 12.84 3.52
C ARG A 336 3.36 13.24 2.55
N LEU A 337 3.38 12.65 1.35
CA LEU A 337 4.35 12.99 0.31
C LEU A 337 4.07 14.37 -0.31
N GLU A 338 2.80 14.77 -0.42
CA GLU A 338 2.40 16.11 -0.88
C GLU A 338 2.68 17.19 0.19
N GLU A 339 2.44 16.90 1.47
CA GLU A 339 2.84 17.72 2.62
C GLU A 339 4.36 17.97 2.62
N LEU A 340 5.17 16.91 2.58
CA LEU A 340 6.64 16.98 2.55
C LEU A 340 7.17 17.73 1.32
N ARG A 341 6.61 17.45 0.13
CA ARG A 341 6.97 18.14 -1.13
C ARG A 341 6.67 19.64 -1.03
N THR A 342 5.54 20.02 -0.45
CA THR A 342 5.13 21.43 -0.35
C THR A 342 6.04 22.19 0.60
N ALA A 343 6.33 21.61 1.78
CA ALA A 343 7.29 22.19 2.73
C ALA A 343 8.69 22.38 2.13
N ALA A 344 9.19 21.37 1.39
CA ALA A 344 10.49 21.46 0.74
C ALA A 344 10.56 22.54 -0.35
N LEU A 345 9.49 22.70 -1.14
CA LEU A 345 9.40 23.74 -2.19
C LEU A 345 9.25 25.15 -1.60
N GLU A 346 8.48 25.34 -0.53
CA GLU A 346 8.38 26.65 0.12
C GLU A 346 9.69 27.06 0.80
N LEU A 347 10.38 26.11 1.43
CA LEU A 347 11.67 26.36 2.07
C LEU A 347 12.72 26.83 1.04
N ALA A 348 12.90 26.06 -0.04
CA ALA A 348 13.90 26.32 -1.06
C ALA A 348 13.55 27.54 -1.93
N GLY A 349 12.27 27.75 -2.25
CA GLY A 349 11.82 28.81 -3.15
C GLY A 349 11.56 30.17 -2.49
N ARG A 350 11.44 30.23 -1.15
CA ARG A 350 11.07 31.47 -0.44
C ARG A 350 11.78 31.70 0.89
N LYS A 351 11.79 30.73 1.80
CA LYS A 351 12.26 31.00 3.17
C LYS A 351 13.78 31.13 3.29
N LEU A 352 14.55 30.23 2.67
CA LEU A 352 16.02 30.28 2.74
C LEU A 352 16.62 31.55 2.12
N PRO A 353 16.19 32.03 0.93
CA PRO A 353 16.64 33.33 0.39
C PRO A 353 16.43 34.49 1.37
N ASN A 354 15.22 34.63 1.93
CA ASN A 354 14.89 35.72 2.86
C ASN A 354 15.74 35.70 4.14
N VAL A 355 16.09 34.51 4.66
CA VAL A 355 16.96 34.38 5.84
C VAL A 355 18.40 34.83 5.51
N VAL A 356 18.92 34.46 4.34
CA VAL A 356 20.27 34.88 3.89
C VAL A 356 20.31 36.39 3.63
N GLU A 357 19.25 36.97 3.05
CA GLU A 357 19.13 38.41 2.81
C GLU A 357 19.13 39.21 4.13
N ARG A 358 18.36 38.78 5.14
CA ARG A 358 18.32 39.43 6.47
C ARG A 358 19.66 39.36 7.21
N LEU A 359 20.33 38.21 7.16
CA LEU A 359 21.69 38.07 7.68
C LEU A 359 22.70 38.98 6.95
N GLY A 360 22.52 39.19 5.64
CA GLY A 360 23.31 40.14 4.85
C GLY A 360 23.18 41.59 5.33
N HIS A 361 21.99 41.98 5.81
CA HIS A 361 21.72 43.30 6.40
C HIS A 361 22.19 43.42 7.86
N GLY A 362 22.64 42.33 8.49
CA GLY A 362 23.17 42.32 9.85
C GLY A 362 22.11 42.20 10.95
N GLU A 363 20.90 41.74 10.62
CA GLU A 363 19.95 41.23 11.60
C GLU A 363 20.49 39.95 12.26
N ASP A 364 20.26 39.80 13.55
CA ASP A 364 20.53 38.53 14.25
C ASP A 364 19.31 37.60 14.07
N VAL A 365 19.53 36.39 13.56
CA VAL A 365 18.46 35.43 13.21
C VAL A 365 18.62 34.14 14.02
N ASP A 366 17.58 33.76 14.77
CA ASP A 366 17.54 32.49 15.48
C ASP A 366 17.28 31.30 14.53
N VAL A 367 18.26 30.40 14.48
CA VAL A 367 18.23 29.15 13.70
C VAL A 367 17.06 28.26 14.10
N ALA A 368 16.65 28.25 15.38
CA ALA A 368 15.55 27.42 15.88
C ALA A 368 14.18 27.98 15.51
N ALA A 369 14.01 29.31 15.52
CA ALA A 369 12.76 29.98 15.17
C ALA A 369 12.38 29.84 13.68
N GLU A 370 13.36 29.98 12.78
CA GLU A 370 13.12 29.91 11.32
C GLU A 370 13.16 28.48 10.75
N ALA A 371 13.60 27.49 11.55
CA ALA A 371 13.60 26.06 11.20
C ALA A 371 12.87 25.17 12.23
N PRO A 372 11.55 25.39 12.45
CA PRO A 372 10.75 24.53 13.30
C PRO A 372 10.64 23.11 12.68
N PRO A 373 10.80 22.04 13.47
CA PRO A 373 10.89 20.68 12.95
C PRO A 373 9.60 20.20 12.29
N LEU A 374 9.73 19.66 11.08
CA LEU A 374 8.62 19.02 10.36
C LEU A 374 8.11 17.80 11.15
N ALA A 375 6.88 17.90 11.66
CA ALA A 375 6.20 16.88 12.48
C ALA A 375 5.81 15.62 11.67
N THR A 376 6.82 14.93 11.15
CA THR A 376 6.71 13.71 10.38
C THR A 376 6.97 12.50 11.29
N GLY A 377 6.02 11.55 11.33
CA GLY A 377 6.06 10.41 12.26
C GLY A 377 7.11 9.37 11.89
N ASN A 378 7.39 8.42 12.80
CA ASN A 378 8.58 7.55 12.82
C ASN A 378 8.69 6.48 11.69
N ASP A 379 8.16 6.73 10.49
CA ASP A 379 8.30 5.88 9.30
C ASP A 379 9.44 6.37 8.37
N ALA A 380 9.62 5.71 7.22
CA ALA A 380 10.66 6.06 6.25
C ALA A 380 10.48 7.45 5.60
N ILE A 381 9.25 7.98 5.54
CA ILE A 381 8.98 9.37 5.10
C ILE A 381 9.38 10.33 6.24
N GLY A 382 9.16 9.94 7.49
CA GLY A 382 9.68 10.61 8.68
C GLY A 382 11.19 10.76 8.69
N GLN A 383 11.93 9.70 8.41
CA GLN A 383 13.40 9.73 8.33
C GLN A 383 13.90 10.73 7.27
N VAL A 384 13.22 10.83 6.12
CA VAL A 384 13.52 11.84 5.09
C VAL A 384 13.17 13.26 5.58
N GLY A 385 12.04 13.45 6.27
CA GLY A 385 11.67 14.74 6.88
C GLY A 385 12.67 15.21 7.94
N GLN A 386 13.14 14.30 8.80
CA GLN A 386 14.18 14.56 9.78
C GLN A 386 15.52 14.91 9.12
N ALA A 387 15.96 14.12 8.13
CA ALA A 387 17.19 14.41 7.39
C ALA A 387 17.14 15.78 6.67
N PHE A 388 16.00 16.13 6.08
CA PHE A 388 15.78 17.44 5.45
C PHE A 388 15.84 18.58 6.48
N ASN A 389 15.24 18.42 7.65
CA ASN A 389 15.32 19.38 8.75
C ASN A 389 16.76 19.56 9.27
N THR A 390 17.54 18.48 9.39
CA THR A 390 18.96 18.56 9.76
C THR A 390 19.75 19.38 8.74
N VAL A 391 19.55 19.12 7.44
CA VAL A 391 20.19 19.90 6.36
C VAL A 391 19.79 21.39 6.41
N GLN A 392 18.50 21.69 6.65
CA GLN A 392 18.00 23.05 6.83
C GLN A 392 18.68 23.77 8.00
N GLN A 393 18.71 23.15 9.18
CA GLN A 393 19.31 23.74 10.39
C GLN A 393 20.83 23.92 10.23
N THR A 394 21.52 23.00 9.56
CA THR A 394 22.95 23.16 9.21
C THR A 394 23.17 24.31 8.23
N ALA A 395 22.35 24.43 7.18
CA ALA A 395 22.50 25.49 6.18
C ALA A 395 22.29 26.89 6.77
N ILE A 396 21.26 27.07 7.61
CA ILE A 396 21.00 28.35 8.30
C ILE A 396 22.12 28.65 9.30
N ARG A 397 22.60 27.66 10.07
CA ARG A 397 23.72 27.85 11.00
C ARG A 397 25.00 28.31 10.29
N VAL A 398 25.37 27.68 9.17
CA VAL A 398 26.55 28.07 8.38
C VAL A 398 26.41 29.50 7.83
N ALA A 399 25.19 29.94 7.49
CA ALA A 399 24.95 31.33 7.11
C ALA A 399 25.13 32.32 8.29
N VAL A 400 24.69 31.96 9.49
CA VAL A 400 24.92 32.75 10.72
C VAL A 400 26.40 32.81 11.07
N GLU A 401 27.10 31.67 11.13
CA GLU A 401 28.54 31.58 11.42
C GLU A 401 29.37 32.46 10.44
N GLN A 402 29.00 32.47 9.15
CA GLN A 402 29.65 33.32 8.13
C GLN A 402 29.34 34.82 8.33
N ALA A 403 28.15 35.18 8.79
CA ALA A 403 27.80 36.56 9.12
C ALA A 403 28.55 37.07 10.37
N GLU A 404 28.65 36.23 11.41
CA GLU A 404 29.46 36.50 12.61
C GLU A 404 30.95 36.66 12.28
N LEU A 405 31.50 35.78 11.42
CA LEU A 405 32.89 35.87 10.96
C LEU A 405 33.16 37.20 10.23
N ARG A 406 32.26 37.62 9.33
CA ARG A 406 32.30 38.94 8.67
C ARG A 406 32.24 40.10 9.68
N ARG A 407 31.46 39.97 10.76
CA ARG A 407 31.37 40.96 11.86
C ARG A 407 32.67 41.03 12.68
N SER A 408 33.25 39.87 12.98
CA SER A 408 34.51 39.71 13.72
C SER A 408 35.70 40.37 13.01
N TYR A 409 35.89 40.13 11.70
CA TYR A 409 36.98 40.76 10.95
C TYR A 409 36.92 42.29 10.95
N ARG A 410 35.72 42.89 10.86
CA ARG A 410 35.54 44.36 10.96
C ARG A 410 35.98 44.88 12.33
N GLY A 411 35.66 44.16 13.41
CA GLY A 411 36.10 44.47 14.77
C GLY A 411 37.62 44.37 14.97
N ILE A 412 38.27 43.35 14.39
CA ILE A 412 39.73 43.16 14.43
C ILE A 412 40.45 44.31 13.72
N LEU A 413 39.98 44.72 12.53
CA LEU A 413 40.55 45.85 11.79
C LEU A 413 40.46 47.16 12.60
N LEU A 414 39.31 47.45 13.22
CA LEU A 414 39.13 48.64 14.07
C LEU A 414 40.06 48.62 15.30
N SER A 415 40.25 47.45 15.91
CA SER A 415 41.12 47.27 17.07
C SER A 415 42.60 47.50 16.71
N LEU A 416 43.05 46.92 15.59
CA LEU A 416 44.41 47.12 15.05
C LEU A 416 44.66 48.60 14.73
N ALA A 417 43.74 49.25 14.01
CA ALA A 417 43.81 50.65 13.63
C ALA A 417 44.02 51.57 14.84
N ARG A 418 43.16 51.45 15.87
CA ARG A 418 43.24 52.23 17.11
C ARG A 418 44.53 51.97 17.88
N ARG A 419 45.05 50.74 17.87
CA ARG A 419 46.31 50.39 18.54
C ARG A 419 47.51 51.05 17.84
N THR A 420 47.54 51.03 16.50
CA THR A 420 48.58 51.73 15.72
C THR A 420 48.52 53.23 15.95
N GLN A 421 47.34 53.85 15.86
CA GLN A 421 47.15 55.30 16.10
C GLN A 421 47.65 55.73 17.49
N SER A 422 47.38 54.93 18.53
CA SER A 422 47.84 55.18 19.91
C SER A 422 49.36 55.05 20.10
N LEU A 423 50.01 54.14 19.36
CA LEU A 423 51.47 54.02 19.34
C LEU A 423 52.12 55.20 18.62
N VAL A 424 51.64 55.54 17.43
CA VAL A 424 52.15 56.66 16.61
C VAL A 424 52.01 58.00 17.34
N HIS A 425 50.87 58.26 17.99
CA HIS A 425 50.69 59.50 18.75
C HIS A 425 51.71 59.65 19.89
N ARG A 426 52.13 58.54 20.54
CA ARG A 426 53.21 58.55 21.53
C ARG A 426 54.58 58.77 20.90
N GLN A 427 54.83 58.23 19.70
CA GLN A 427 56.08 58.45 18.97
C GLN A 427 56.23 59.92 18.56
N LEU A 428 55.19 60.52 17.96
CA LEU A 428 55.13 61.96 17.65
C LEU A 428 55.40 62.84 18.88
N THR A 429 54.80 62.50 20.04
CA THR A 429 55.01 63.24 21.30
C THR A 429 56.46 63.15 21.80
N ILE A 430 57.17 62.05 21.53
CA ILE A 430 58.59 61.92 21.86
C ILE A 430 59.44 62.72 20.87
N LEU A 431 59.08 62.72 19.59
CA LEU A 431 59.79 63.42 18.52
C LEU A 431 59.74 64.95 18.68
N ASP A 432 58.56 65.53 18.91
CA ASP A 432 58.37 66.94 19.29
C ASP A 432 59.20 67.33 20.53
N SER A 433 59.41 66.38 21.44
CA SER A 433 60.26 66.59 22.62
C SER A 433 61.76 66.50 22.33
N MET A 434 62.18 65.96 21.18
CA MET A 434 63.56 65.90 20.70
C MET A 434 63.86 67.10 19.80
N GLU A 435 62.95 67.45 18.88
CA GLU A 435 63.07 68.58 17.95
C GLU A 435 63.37 69.89 18.69
N ARG A 436 62.66 70.13 19.80
CA ARG A 436 62.84 71.32 20.65
C ARG A 436 64.12 71.33 21.50
N ARG A 437 64.98 70.31 21.39
CA ARG A 437 66.29 70.25 22.06
C ARG A 437 67.44 70.34 21.07
N GLU A 438 67.24 69.85 19.85
CA GLU A 438 68.33 69.72 18.89
C GLU A 438 68.57 71.04 18.14
N THR A 439 69.85 71.41 18.04
CA THR A 439 70.26 72.71 17.47
C THR A 439 71.14 72.55 16.22
N GLU A 440 71.62 71.33 15.94
CA GLU A 440 72.46 71.04 14.77
C GLU A 440 71.58 70.89 13.50
N PRO A 441 71.80 71.69 12.43
CA PRO A 441 70.90 71.72 11.27
C PRO A 441 70.77 70.39 10.52
N ALA A 442 71.79 69.53 10.57
CA ALA A 442 71.76 68.22 9.93
C ALA A 442 70.89 67.21 10.69
N GLU A 443 71.04 67.14 12.02
CA GLU A 443 70.28 66.20 12.85
C GLU A 443 68.81 66.62 12.96
N LEU A 444 68.54 67.93 12.98
CA LEU A 444 67.17 68.47 12.88
C LEU A 444 66.49 68.07 11.56
N ALA A 445 67.22 68.08 10.44
CA ALA A 445 66.68 67.67 9.13
C ALA A 445 66.37 66.17 9.05
N ASP A 446 67.17 65.30 9.68
CA ASP A 446 66.84 63.88 9.82
C ASP A 446 65.70 63.64 10.82
N LEU A 447 65.54 64.46 11.84
CA LEU A 447 64.42 64.37 12.76
C LEU A 447 63.08 64.73 12.09
N PHE A 448 63.05 65.78 11.24
CA PHE A 448 61.87 66.11 10.42
C PHE A 448 61.46 64.94 9.51
N ARG A 449 62.44 64.22 8.91
CA ARG A 449 62.16 63.01 8.11
C ARG A 449 61.47 61.92 8.93
N VAL A 450 61.79 61.79 10.21
CA VAL A 450 61.12 60.84 11.11
C VAL A 450 59.71 61.32 11.51
N ASP A 451 59.46 62.64 11.61
CA ASP A 451 58.11 63.14 11.87
C ASP A 451 57.18 62.89 10.68
N HIS A 452 57.64 63.17 9.46
CA HIS A 452 56.91 62.85 8.24
C HIS A 452 56.56 61.34 8.17
N LEU A 453 57.51 60.45 8.46
CA LEU A 453 57.24 59.00 8.56
C LEU A 453 56.18 58.67 9.63
N ALA A 454 56.22 59.30 10.80
CA ALA A 454 55.23 59.11 11.85
C ALA A 454 53.83 59.66 11.45
N THR A 455 53.76 60.80 10.76
CA THR A 455 52.53 61.36 10.21
C THR A 455 51.91 60.44 9.13
N ARG A 456 52.73 59.84 8.26
CA ARG A 456 52.27 58.78 7.33
C ARG A 456 51.75 57.55 8.06
N MET A 457 52.36 57.14 9.17
CA MET A 457 51.86 56.03 9.99
C MET A 457 50.53 56.35 10.70
N ARG A 458 50.30 57.61 11.10
CA ARG A 458 49.02 58.10 11.65
C ARG A 458 47.91 57.95 10.60
N ARG A 459 48.12 58.49 9.41
CA ARG A 459 47.16 58.45 8.29
C ARG A 459 46.87 57.03 7.82
N ASN A 460 47.88 56.15 7.76
CA ASN A 460 47.66 54.72 7.49
C ASN A 460 46.81 54.01 8.55
N ALA A 461 46.94 54.38 9.84
CA ALA A 461 46.05 53.87 10.88
C ALA A 461 44.61 54.37 10.70
N GLU A 462 44.42 55.64 10.34
CA GLU A 462 43.10 56.24 10.10
C GLU A 462 42.41 55.68 8.85
N ASN A 463 43.17 55.34 7.81
CA ASN A 463 42.69 54.56 6.66
C ASN A 463 42.15 53.18 7.06
N LEU A 464 42.78 52.49 8.03
CA LEU A 464 42.25 51.25 8.60
C LEU A 464 40.97 51.46 9.43
N ILE A 465 40.77 52.63 10.05
CA ILE A 465 39.50 53.01 10.70
C ILE A 465 38.38 53.09 9.65
N VAL A 466 38.61 53.81 8.54
CA VAL A 466 37.64 53.89 7.41
C VAL A 466 37.33 52.50 6.84
N LEU A 467 38.34 51.64 6.67
CA LEU A 467 38.18 50.26 6.21
C LEU A 467 37.37 49.37 7.16
N SER A 468 37.45 49.58 8.47
CA SER A 468 36.58 48.89 9.43
C SER A 468 35.11 49.35 9.37
N GLY A 469 34.84 50.52 8.79
CA GLY A 469 33.53 51.16 8.73
C GLY A 469 33.24 52.18 9.82
N ALA A 470 34.23 52.52 10.65
CA ALA A 470 34.17 53.65 11.57
C ALA A 470 34.65 54.96 10.90
N SER A 471 34.37 56.09 11.54
CA SER A 471 34.89 57.40 11.14
C SER A 471 36.18 57.74 11.90
N PRO A 472 37.22 58.27 11.23
CA PRO A 472 38.36 58.89 11.90
C PRO A 472 37.99 60.15 12.68
N GLY A 473 38.77 60.48 13.69
CA GLY A 473 38.82 61.83 14.25
C GLY A 473 37.63 62.30 15.10
N ARG A 474 37.54 63.63 15.23
CA ARG A 474 36.61 64.36 16.11
C ARG A 474 35.57 65.08 15.27
N ALA A 475 34.28 64.75 15.46
CA ALA A 475 33.19 65.43 14.75
C ALA A 475 33.14 66.93 15.09
N TRP A 476 33.18 67.79 14.06
CA TRP A 476 33.03 69.22 14.21
C TRP A 476 31.54 69.60 14.34
N ARG A 477 31.24 70.60 15.19
CA ARG A 477 29.86 71.00 15.52
C ARG A 477 29.41 72.33 14.89
N ARG A 478 30.31 73.02 14.22
CA ARG A 478 30.07 74.24 13.45
C ARG A 478 30.62 74.04 12.06
N SER A 479 30.09 74.80 11.13
CA SER A 479 30.58 74.87 9.76
C SER A 479 31.87 75.71 9.72
N VAL A 480 32.70 75.49 8.70
CA VAL A 480 34.05 76.06 8.59
C VAL A 480 34.29 76.47 7.14
N PRO A 481 34.90 77.65 6.86
CA PRO A 481 35.21 78.10 5.50
C PRO A 481 35.98 77.04 4.70
N MET A 482 35.62 76.85 3.42
CA MET A 482 36.23 75.82 2.58
C MET A 482 37.74 76.02 2.41
N VAL A 483 38.23 77.27 2.43
CA VAL A 483 39.66 77.59 2.44
C VAL A 483 40.39 77.01 3.66
N ASP A 484 39.74 76.98 4.83
CA ASP A 484 40.30 76.41 6.06
C ASP A 484 40.16 74.88 6.10
N VAL A 485 39.13 74.31 5.46
CA VAL A 485 39.02 72.87 5.20
C VAL A 485 40.17 72.38 4.31
N VAL A 486 40.44 73.09 3.21
CA VAL A 486 41.56 72.75 2.31
C VAL A 486 42.91 72.97 3.00
N ARG A 487 43.08 74.02 3.79
CA ARG A 487 44.28 74.19 4.64
C ARG A 487 44.44 73.06 5.66
N GLY A 488 43.33 72.57 6.22
CA GLY A 488 43.30 71.37 7.06
C GLY A 488 43.81 70.13 6.33
N ALA A 489 43.39 69.91 5.08
CA ALA A 489 43.89 68.83 4.24
C ALA A 489 45.38 69.00 3.86
N LEU A 490 45.82 70.23 3.57
CA LEU A 490 47.24 70.53 3.29
C LEU A 490 48.14 70.28 4.51
N ALA A 491 47.64 70.45 5.73
CA ALA A 491 48.34 70.09 6.96
C ALA A 491 48.44 68.56 7.21
N GLU A 492 47.89 67.73 6.31
CA GLU A 492 47.97 66.26 6.35
C GLU A 492 48.66 65.67 5.09
N VAL A 493 49.32 66.53 4.30
CA VAL A 493 50.16 66.20 3.13
C VAL A 493 51.64 66.40 3.47
N GLU A 494 52.49 65.44 3.09
CA GLU A 494 53.93 65.47 3.41
C GLU A 494 54.66 66.65 2.74
N ASP A 495 54.59 66.71 1.40
CA ASP A 495 55.24 67.71 0.55
C ASP A 495 54.33 68.94 0.26
N TYR A 496 53.66 69.48 1.29
CA TYR A 496 52.70 70.59 1.14
C TYR A 496 53.29 71.85 0.46
N THR A 497 54.60 72.03 0.52
CA THR A 497 55.34 73.14 -0.13
C THR A 497 55.29 73.09 -1.66
N GLN A 498 54.99 71.93 -2.25
CA GLN A 498 54.77 71.78 -3.69
C GLN A 498 53.35 72.20 -4.11
N VAL A 499 52.45 72.52 -3.17
CA VAL A 499 51.04 72.84 -3.46
C VAL A 499 50.79 74.35 -3.47
N THR A 500 50.28 74.85 -4.59
CA THR A 500 49.85 76.25 -4.74
C THR A 500 48.33 76.35 -4.57
N LEU A 501 47.91 76.94 -3.45
CA LEU A 501 46.50 77.25 -3.18
C LEU A 501 46.08 78.51 -3.94
N MET A 502 45.22 78.34 -4.94
CA MET A 502 44.67 79.45 -5.74
C MET A 502 43.52 80.14 -4.97
N PRO A 503 43.11 81.37 -5.37
CA PRO A 503 41.93 82.01 -4.78
C PRO A 503 40.70 81.11 -4.84
N MET A 504 39.98 81.02 -3.72
CA MET A 504 38.80 80.16 -3.55
C MET A 504 37.55 81.01 -3.33
N GLY A 505 36.43 80.57 -3.93
CA GLY A 505 35.11 81.17 -3.68
C GLY A 505 34.65 80.96 -2.24
N GLU A 506 33.87 81.90 -1.70
CA GLU A 506 33.36 81.82 -0.33
C GLU A 506 32.28 80.73 -0.20
N ALA A 507 32.44 79.86 0.81
CA ALA A 507 31.49 78.82 1.20
C ALA A 507 31.93 78.21 2.56
N GLU A 508 31.00 77.76 3.41
CA GLU A 508 31.32 76.94 4.58
C GLU A 508 30.93 75.47 4.37
N LEU A 509 31.73 74.55 4.90
CA LEU A 509 31.43 73.11 4.91
C LEU A 509 30.75 72.73 6.22
N ALA A 510 29.61 72.04 6.13
CA ALA A 510 28.84 71.58 7.28
C ALA A 510 29.64 70.67 8.21
N GLY A 511 29.66 70.99 9.51
CA GLY A 511 30.53 70.36 10.53
C GLY A 511 30.57 68.81 10.54
N ARG A 512 29.46 68.16 10.18
CA ARG A 512 29.34 66.69 10.10
C ARG A 512 30.18 66.03 8.99
N ALA A 513 30.57 66.79 7.96
CA ALA A 513 31.36 66.29 6.83
C ALA A 513 32.85 66.66 6.94
N ILE A 514 33.21 67.70 7.72
CA ILE A 514 34.57 68.28 7.76
C ILE A 514 35.68 67.22 7.88
N GLY A 515 35.60 66.31 8.85
CA GLY A 515 36.66 65.30 9.06
C GLY A 515 36.82 64.33 7.88
N ASP A 516 35.71 63.86 7.31
CA ASP A 516 35.72 62.95 6.16
C ASP A 516 36.12 63.67 4.86
N VAL A 517 35.86 64.97 4.72
CA VAL A 517 36.27 65.79 3.56
C VAL A 517 37.75 66.20 3.66
N ILE A 518 38.25 66.59 4.84
CA ILE A 518 39.68 66.83 5.06
C ILE A 518 40.47 65.59 4.66
N HIS A 519 40.05 64.41 5.16
CA HIS A 519 40.72 63.15 4.85
C HIS A 519 40.63 62.78 3.36
N LEU A 520 39.46 62.96 2.73
CA LEU A 520 39.29 62.73 1.29
C LEU A 520 40.17 63.66 0.43
N LEU A 521 40.27 64.94 0.80
CA LEU A 521 41.12 65.91 0.08
C LEU A 521 42.60 65.66 0.32
N ALA A 522 43.02 65.31 1.54
CA ALA A 522 44.40 64.95 1.86
C ALA A 522 44.85 63.71 1.08
N GLU A 523 44.00 62.68 0.97
CA GLU A 523 44.28 61.51 0.13
C GLU A 523 44.41 61.88 -1.37
N LEU A 524 43.65 62.84 -1.88
CA LEU A 524 43.74 63.25 -3.29
C LEU A 524 44.93 64.18 -3.58
N ILE A 525 45.21 65.15 -2.70
CA ILE A 525 46.35 66.07 -2.85
C ILE A 525 47.69 65.31 -2.70
N GLU A 526 47.78 64.35 -1.77
CA GLU A 526 48.98 63.50 -1.65
C GLU A 526 49.27 62.73 -2.95
N ASN A 527 48.25 62.15 -3.59
CA ASN A 527 48.44 61.44 -4.86
C ASN A 527 48.92 62.43 -5.94
N ALA A 528 48.29 63.60 -6.05
CA ALA A 528 48.68 64.65 -7.00
C ALA A 528 50.16 65.09 -6.82
N VAL A 529 50.62 65.26 -5.57
CA VAL A 529 52.02 65.60 -5.27
C VAL A 529 52.95 64.42 -5.51
N SER A 530 52.61 63.22 -5.03
CA SER A 530 53.44 62.01 -5.17
C SER A 530 53.63 61.53 -6.63
N PHE A 531 52.79 61.95 -7.57
CA PHE A 531 52.97 61.69 -9.00
C PHE A 531 53.54 62.87 -9.80
N SER A 532 53.72 64.05 -9.17
CA SER A 532 54.34 65.23 -9.78
C SER A 532 55.87 65.20 -9.65
N PRO A 533 56.64 65.75 -10.63
CA PRO A 533 58.07 65.98 -10.47
C PRO A 533 58.34 67.08 -9.43
N PRO A 534 59.44 67.02 -8.64
CA PRO A 534 59.71 67.92 -7.50
C PRO A 534 60.03 69.38 -7.87
N TYR A 535 59.85 69.76 -9.13
CA TYR A 535 59.99 71.11 -9.67
C TYR A 535 58.68 71.65 -10.28
N ALA A 536 57.59 70.89 -10.19
CA ALA A 536 56.27 71.25 -10.68
C ALA A 536 55.30 71.40 -9.49
N SER A 537 54.55 72.50 -9.45
CA SER A 537 53.56 72.70 -8.39
C SER A 537 52.20 72.13 -8.75
N VAL A 538 51.58 71.45 -7.77
CA VAL A 538 50.17 71.05 -7.80
C VAL A 538 49.32 72.28 -7.52
N GLN A 539 48.28 72.52 -8.31
CA GLN A 539 47.35 73.63 -8.08
C GLN A 539 46.06 73.14 -7.47
N VAL A 540 45.57 73.83 -6.43
CA VAL A 540 44.27 73.54 -5.82
C VAL A 540 43.40 74.78 -5.92
N THR A 541 42.26 74.65 -6.60
CA THR A 541 41.27 75.71 -6.81
C THR A 541 39.94 75.31 -6.18
N GLY A 542 39.05 76.29 -5.94
CA GLY A 542 37.76 76.03 -5.31
C GLY A 542 36.71 77.06 -5.70
N GLN A 543 35.53 76.62 -6.09
CA GLN A 543 34.42 77.50 -6.48
C GLN A 543 33.04 76.88 -6.23
N GLY A 544 32.08 77.73 -5.88
CA GLY A 544 30.66 77.36 -5.83
C GLY A 544 30.10 77.09 -7.22
N VAL A 545 29.19 76.12 -7.33
CA VAL A 545 28.49 75.75 -8.57
C VAL A 545 27.03 75.41 -8.26
N ALA A 546 26.15 75.39 -9.27
CA ALA A 546 24.71 75.12 -9.09
C ALA A 546 24.34 73.76 -8.46
N LYS A 547 25.31 72.89 -8.17
CA LYS A 547 25.13 71.58 -7.50
C LYS A 547 25.88 71.44 -6.16
N GLY A 548 26.51 72.50 -5.66
CA GLY A 548 27.30 72.50 -4.43
C GLY A 548 28.61 73.26 -4.60
N TYR A 549 29.72 72.69 -4.12
CA TYR A 549 31.05 73.29 -4.24
C TYR A 549 31.99 72.32 -4.97
N VAL A 550 32.83 72.85 -5.87
CA VAL A 550 33.87 72.07 -6.56
C VAL A 550 35.23 72.48 -6.01
N VAL A 551 35.99 71.50 -5.52
CA VAL A 551 37.44 71.61 -5.35
C VAL A 551 38.09 70.91 -6.55
N GLU A 552 39.02 71.58 -7.21
CA GLU A 552 39.76 71.03 -8.36
C GLU A 552 41.25 70.99 -8.04
N ILE A 553 41.84 69.79 -8.12
CA ILE A 553 43.25 69.52 -7.83
C ILE A 553 43.91 69.15 -9.15
N GLU A 554 44.83 69.97 -9.65
CA GLU A 554 45.56 69.73 -10.89
C GLU A 554 47.03 69.41 -10.60
N ASP A 555 47.45 68.19 -10.96
CA ASP A 555 48.84 67.74 -10.95
C ASP A 555 49.52 67.97 -12.31
N ARG A 556 50.86 67.95 -12.30
CA ARG A 556 51.69 68.00 -13.53
C ARG A 556 52.59 66.77 -13.65
N GLY A 557 52.02 65.63 -13.26
CA GLY A 557 52.67 64.34 -13.16
C GLY A 557 52.69 63.54 -14.47
N LEU A 558 52.94 62.25 -14.31
CA LEU A 558 52.96 61.28 -15.41
C LEU A 558 51.58 61.10 -16.10
N GLY A 559 50.50 61.55 -15.47
CA GLY A 559 49.12 61.30 -15.90
C GLY A 559 48.70 59.83 -15.76
N MET A 560 47.53 59.52 -16.28
CA MET A 560 46.94 58.17 -16.27
C MET A 560 46.42 57.82 -17.67
N THR A 561 46.44 56.54 -18.04
CA THR A 561 45.87 56.07 -19.31
C THR A 561 44.34 56.29 -19.33
N PRO A 562 43.69 56.41 -20.50
CA PRO A 562 42.23 56.47 -20.57
C PRO A 562 41.55 55.27 -19.88
N GLU A 563 42.17 54.10 -19.97
CA GLU A 563 41.78 52.87 -19.28
C GLU A 563 41.96 52.99 -17.75
N ASP A 564 43.14 53.39 -17.24
CA ASP A 564 43.37 53.60 -15.80
C ASP A 564 42.44 54.68 -15.23
N LEU A 565 42.10 55.72 -16.00
CA LEU A 565 41.13 56.76 -15.62
C LEU A 565 39.71 56.19 -15.53
N ALA A 566 39.30 55.33 -16.48
CA ALA A 566 38.01 54.66 -16.42
C ALA A 566 37.95 53.72 -15.20
N ASP A 567 38.95 52.86 -15.02
CA ASP A 567 39.11 51.95 -13.88
C ASP A 567 39.10 52.69 -12.53
N ALA A 568 39.77 53.84 -12.43
CA ALA A 568 39.81 54.64 -11.21
C ALA A 568 38.44 55.29 -10.92
N ASN A 569 37.77 55.85 -11.93
CA ASN A 569 36.46 56.47 -11.78
C ASN A 569 35.36 55.43 -11.47
N GLU A 570 35.40 54.25 -12.08
CA GLU A 570 34.46 53.15 -11.79
C GLU A 570 34.58 52.68 -10.33
N ARG A 571 35.81 52.43 -9.86
CA ARG A 571 36.08 52.01 -8.45
C ARG A 571 35.80 53.09 -7.42
N ILE A 572 35.69 54.35 -7.84
CA ILE A 572 35.22 55.47 -7.02
C ILE A 572 33.69 55.52 -6.95
N ALA A 573 33.00 55.18 -8.05
CA ALA A 573 31.54 55.21 -8.15
C ALA A 573 30.86 53.96 -7.55
N ASP A 574 31.41 52.77 -7.78
CA ASP A 574 30.91 51.48 -7.24
C ASP A 574 32.06 50.70 -6.57
N PRO A 575 32.28 50.88 -5.25
CA PRO A 575 33.41 50.29 -4.55
C PRO A 575 33.16 48.81 -4.18
N PRO A 576 33.97 47.84 -4.68
CA PRO A 576 33.75 46.41 -4.42
C PRO A 576 34.04 45.99 -2.97
N GLU A 577 33.61 44.79 -2.55
CA GLU A 577 33.98 44.23 -1.23
C GLU A 577 35.51 44.17 -1.07
N PHE A 578 36.03 44.79 0.00
CA PHE A 578 37.45 44.83 0.31
C PHE A 578 38.04 43.42 0.48
N LYS A 579 39.09 43.12 -0.28
CA LYS A 579 39.83 41.85 -0.22
C LYS A 579 41.27 42.12 0.24
N LEU A 580 41.70 41.39 1.26
CA LEU A 580 43.02 41.51 1.91
C LEU A 580 44.22 41.07 1.03
N SER A 581 44.00 40.73 -0.24
CA SER A 581 44.98 40.09 -1.12
C SER A 581 45.24 40.92 -2.37
N GLY A 582 45.90 42.07 -2.21
CA GLY A 582 46.34 42.93 -3.31
C GLY A 582 46.87 44.30 -2.86
N THR A 583 48.09 44.62 -3.26
CA THR A 583 48.73 45.95 -3.15
C THR A 583 48.31 46.88 -4.32
N PRO A 584 48.62 48.19 -4.31
CA PRO A 584 48.88 49.09 -3.18
C PRO A 584 47.97 50.34 -3.18
N ARG A 585 46.85 50.36 -3.93
CA ARG A 585 46.00 51.56 -4.15
C ARG A 585 45.01 51.83 -2.99
N LEU A 586 45.48 51.87 -1.74
CA LEU A 586 44.63 52.01 -0.53
C LEU A 586 43.82 53.32 -0.51
N GLY A 587 44.45 54.44 -0.90
CA GLY A 587 43.84 55.78 -0.87
C GLY A 587 42.58 55.90 -1.73
N LEU A 588 42.56 55.34 -2.94
CA LEU A 588 41.37 55.36 -3.80
C LEU A 588 40.16 54.63 -3.18
N TYR A 589 40.39 53.57 -2.39
CA TYR A 589 39.33 52.85 -1.68
C TYR A 589 38.83 53.61 -0.44
N VAL A 590 39.69 54.41 0.18
CA VAL A 590 39.30 55.33 1.26
C VAL A 590 38.49 56.50 0.67
N VAL A 591 38.97 57.12 -0.42
CA VAL A 591 38.26 58.17 -1.15
C VAL A 591 36.88 57.70 -1.59
N SER A 592 36.76 56.52 -2.22
CA SER A 592 35.45 56.00 -2.65
C SER A 592 34.50 55.82 -1.47
N ARG A 593 34.97 55.22 -0.36
CA ARG A 593 34.13 54.97 0.82
C ARG A 593 33.74 56.24 1.60
N LEU A 594 34.59 57.26 1.60
CA LEU A 594 34.26 58.58 2.15
C LEU A 594 33.30 59.34 1.22
N ALA A 595 33.48 59.21 -0.09
CA ALA A 595 32.63 59.81 -1.11
C ALA A 595 31.19 59.25 -1.07
N SER A 596 31.03 57.92 -1.10
CA SER A 596 29.71 57.26 -1.00
C SER A 596 28.98 57.58 0.31
N ARG A 597 29.70 57.81 1.42
CA ARG A 597 29.12 58.14 2.73
C ARG A 597 28.38 59.49 2.73
N HIS A 598 28.89 60.45 1.96
CA HIS A 598 28.41 61.85 1.94
C HIS A 598 27.85 62.27 0.57
N ASN A 599 27.67 61.33 -0.37
CA ASN A 599 27.24 61.58 -1.76
C ASN A 599 28.14 62.59 -2.52
N ILE A 600 29.42 62.68 -2.13
CA ILE A 600 30.44 63.47 -2.82
C ILE A 600 30.81 62.75 -4.11
N LYS A 601 31.01 63.50 -5.20
CA LYS A 601 31.40 62.93 -6.50
C LYS A 601 32.82 63.35 -6.84
N VAL A 602 33.73 62.39 -6.84
CA VAL A 602 35.12 62.56 -7.29
C VAL A 602 35.20 62.07 -8.73
N THR A 603 35.92 62.80 -9.60
CA THR A 603 36.13 62.41 -10.99
C THR A 603 37.51 62.82 -11.47
N LEU A 604 38.31 61.85 -11.92
CA LEU A 604 39.64 62.05 -12.47
C LEU A 604 39.55 62.26 -13.99
N LYS A 605 40.33 63.22 -14.51
CA LYS A 605 40.46 63.57 -15.93
C LYS A 605 41.93 63.85 -16.26
N ALA A 606 42.30 63.86 -17.54
CA ALA A 606 43.63 64.31 -17.96
C ALA A 606 43.74 65.85 -17.88
N SER A 607 44.88 66.37 -17.39
CA SER A 607 45.16 67.81 -17.37
C SER A 607 45.54 68.34 -18.77
N PRO A 608 45.08 69.54 -19.17
CA PRO A 608 45.55 70.23 -20.37
C PRO A 608 47.06 70.53 -20.38
N TYR A 609 47.72 70.53 -19.22
CA TYR A 609 49.15 70.82 -19.06
C TYR A 609 50.02 69.55 -18.96
N GLY A 610 49.41 68.36 -19.11
CA GLY A 610 50.01 67.08 -18.75
C GLY A 610 49.85 66.81 -17.25
N GLY A 611 49.57 65.57 -16.87
CA GLY A 611 49.17 65.19 -15.52
C GLY A 611 47.67 64.86 -15.41
N THR A 612 47.15 64.86 -14.18
CA THR A 612 45.76 64.54 -13.84
C THR A 612 45.07 65.73 -13.18
N THR A 613 43.79 65.93 -13.52
CA THR A 613 42.90 66.88 -12.84
C THR A 613 41.83 66.09 -12.09
N VAL A 614 41.78 66.23 -10.76
CA VAL A 614 40.77 65.62 -9.90
C VAL A 614 39.70 66.64 -9.54
N VAL A 615 38.48 66.39 -9.97
CA VAL A 615 37.31 67.23 -9.68
C VAL A 615 36.53 66.61 -8.53
N VAL A 616 36.43 67.32 -7.40
CA VAL A 616 35.69 66.90 -6.20
C VAL A 616 34.45 67.78 -6.06
N LEU A 617 33.29 67.28 -6.49
CA LEU A 617 31.99 67.92 -6.28
C LEU A 617 31.44 67.52 -4.91
N ILE A 618 31.54 68.44 -3.96
CA ILE A 618 30.86 68.39 -2.66
C ILE A 618 29.41 68.86 -2.89
N PRO A 619 28.39 68.05 -2.58
CA PRO A 619 27.00 68.37 -2.92
C PRO A 619 26.42 69.45 -1.99
N ARG A 620 25.43 70.22 -2.49
CA ARG A 620 24.90 71.42 -1.81
C ARG A 620 24.36 71.16 -0.40
N GLU A 621 23.89 69.95 -0.10
CA GLU A 621 23.39 69.57 1.23
C GLU A 621 24.49 69.57 2.33
N LEU A 622 25.76 69.68 1.95
CA LEU A 622 26.91 69.81 2.85
C LEU A 622 27.50 71.23 2.89
N ILE A 623 26.98 72.17 2.10
CA ILE A 623 27.49 73.55 2.03
C ILE A 623 26.53 74.47 2.75
N ASP A 624 27.04 75.17 3.76
CA ASP A 624 26.33 76.23 4.47
C ASP A 624 26.83 77.60 3.97
N GLY A 625 25.90 78.54 3.75
CA GLY A 625 26.19 79.87 3.22
C GLY A 625 25.92 80.00 1.72
N ASP A 626 25.02 80.93 1.39
CA ASP A 626 24.71 81.39 0.04
C ASP A 626 24.15 82.81 0.19
N ALA A 627 24.76 83.81 -0.44
CA ALA A 627 24.41 85.22 -0.26
C ALA A 627 24.58 86.00 -1.58
N ASP A 628 23.44 86.34 -2.18
CA ASP A 628 23.23 87.40 -3.17
C ASP A 628 24.10 87.36 -4.44
N LEU A 629 23.82 86.37 -5.31
CA LEU A 629 23.95 86.51 -6.77
C LEU A 629 22.64 86.21 -7.52
N GLU A 630 21.51 86.73 -7.02
CA GLU A 630 20.34 86.96 -7.89
C GLU A 630 20.51 88.27 -8.68
N SER A 631 20.25 88.25 -9.99
CA SER A 631 20.20 89.46 -10.82
C SER A 631 19.37 89.25 -12.11
N GLY A 632 18.08 89.60 -12.04
CA GLY A 632 17.19 89.84 -13.19
C GLY A 632 16.69 88.58 -13.91
N THR A 633 15.42 88.20 -13.79
CA THR A 633 14.30 88.91 -14.43
C THR A 633 12.96 88.50 -13.81
N GLU A 634 12.03 89.44 -13.67
CA GLU A 634 10.70 89.21 -13.06
C GLU A 634 9.69 88.45 -13.97
N PRO A 635 8.60 87.89 -13.40
CA PRO A 635 7.77 86.88 -14.06
C PRO A 635 6.59 87.45 -14.88
N MET A 636 5.87 86.56 -15.58
CA MET A 636 4.52 86.84 -16.08
C MET A 636 3.53 85.77 -15.59
N THR A 637 2.34 86.22 -15.19
CA THR A 637 1.29 85.45 -14.52
C THR A 637 0.14 85.07 -15.45
N GLU A 638 -0.52 83.94 -15.19
CA GLU A 638 -1.99 83.75 -15.17
C GLU A 638 -2.28 82.40 -14.47
N HIS A 639 -3.19 82.32 -13.50
CA HIS A 639 -4.62 81.92 -13.62
C HIS A 639 -4.84 80.62 -14.44
N ASP A 640 -5.68 79.67 -13.99
CA ASP A 640 -6.95 79.88 -13.27
C ASP A 640 -7.28 78.79 -12.21
N ALA A 641 -8.42 78.95 -11.53
CA ALA A 641 -8.99 78.09 -10.48
C ALA A 641 -10.29 77.38 -11.01
N PRO A 642 -11.31 76.93 -10.22
CA PRO A 642 -11.47 76.87 -8.76
C PRO A 642 -12.21 75.64 -8.14
N ALA A 643 -12.19 75.58 -6.80
CA ALA A 643 -13.31 75.21 -5.90
C ALA A 643 -13.82 73.73 -5.80
N PRO A 644 -14.62 73.38 -4.74
CA PRO A 644 -14.53 73.79 -3.33
C PRO A 644 -14.77 72.64 -2.31
N GLY A 645 -14.52 72.87 -1.00
CA GLY A 645 -15.04 71.96 0.05
C GLY A 645 -14.55 72.10 1.50
N ALA A 646 -15.06 73.09 2.25
CA ALA A 646 -15.53 73.07 3.66
C ALA A 646 -14.80 72.29 4.81
N ALA A 647 -14.81 72.70 6.10
CA ALA A 647 -15.18 73.97 6.77
C ALA A 647 -14.91 73.98 8.32
N VAL A 648 -14.14 74.98 8.83
CA VAL A 648 -14.18 75.61 10.20
C VAL A 648 -13.78 74.79 11.48
N PRO A 649 -13.62 75.38 12.73
CA PRO A 649 -12.32 75.27 13.45
C PRO A 649 -12.33 75.12 15.02
N ALA A 650 -11.14 75.23 15.64
CA ALA A 650 -10.88 75.88 16.95
C ALA A 650 -9.39 76.33 16.98
N GLN A 651 -8.96 77.57 17.27
CA GLN A 651 -9.11 78.44 18.45
C GLN A 651 -8.59 77.83 19.78
N GLY A 652 -7.54 78.35 20.45
CA GLY A 652 -6.48 79.29 20.01
C GLY A 652 -5.81 80.13 21.13
N ARG A 653 -4.60 80.66 20.83
CA ARG A 653 -3.86 81.72 21.58
C ARG A 653 -3.30 81.26 22.97
N HIS A 654 -2.28 81.86 23.59
CA HIS A 654 -1.58 83.16 23.41
C HIS A 654 -0.02 83.03 23.43
N ARG A 655 0.68 84.10 23.06
CA ARG A 655 2.18 84.26 23.08
C ARG A 655 2.66 85.06 24.30
N THR A 656 3.99 85.17 24.43
CA THR A 656 4.85 86.02 25.32
C THR A 656 5.27 85.39 26.66
N GLY A 657 6.52 85.49 27.10
CA GLY A 657 7.73 86.02 26.42
C GLY A 657 8.95 86.22 27.34
N GLU A 658 10.02 86.78 26.77
CA GLU A 658 11.17 87.43 27.45
C GLU A 658 12.31 86.56 28.04
N PHE A 659 13.53 87.14 28.07
CA PHE A 659 14.80 86.56 28.54
C PHE A 659 15.21 87.14 29.91
N PRO A 660 16.12 86.48 30.65
CA PRO A 660 17.42 87.13 30.89
C PRO A 660 18.63 86.17 30.77
N ALA A 661 19.84 86.64 31.10
CA ALA A 661 21.11 85.94 30.85
C ALA A 661 22.15 86.11 31.98
N ILE A 662 23.37 85.57 31.75
CA ILE A 662 24.68 85.90 32.38
C ILE A 662 25.20 84.99 33.54
N THR A 663 26.25 84.20 33.20
CA THR A 663 27.41 83.70 33.98
C THR A 663 27.44 82.44 34.89
N ARG A 664 28.53 81.67 34.64
CA ARG A 664 29.49 80.97 35.54
C ARG A 664 29.28 79.51 35.96
N ASP A 665 30.40 78.77 35.89
CA ASP A 665 30.59 77.37 36.30
C ASP A 665 30.49 77.15 37.82
N PRO A 666 30.28 75.90 38.25
CA PRO A 666 31.41 75.21 38.90
C PRO A 666 31.71 73.79 38.39
N ARG A 667 32.83 73.24 38.89
CA ARG A 667 33.50 71.99 38.46
C ARG A 667 32.71 70.69 38.78
N PRO A 668 32.94 69.59 38.04
CA PRO A 668 32.42 68.26 38.38
C PRO A 668 33.23 67.54 39.47
N ALA A 669 32.61 66.57 40.15
CA ALA A 669 33.24 65.58 41.02
C ALA A 669 32.80 64.15 40.57
N VAL A 670 33.65 63.11 40.36
CA VAL A 670 34.77 62.56 41.17
C VAL A 670 34.18 61.96 42.46
N LEU A 671 34.17 60.64 42.77
CA LEU A 671 34.84 59.39 42.32
C LEU A 671 34.01 58.18 42.89
N PRO A 672 34.42 56.87 42.98
CA PRO A 672 35.39 56.03 42.23
C PRO A 672 34.83 54.62 41.81
N ALA A 673 35.71 53.77 41.23
CA ALA A 673 35.69 52.29 41.22
C ALA A 673 37.16 51.79 41.05
N PRO A 674 37.52 50.47 41.05
CA PRO A 674 36.85 49.21 41.46
C PRO A 674 37.56 48.67 42.75
N PRO A 675 38.33 47.55 42.90
CA PRO A 675 38.40 46.20 42.26
C PRO A 675 38.64 44.97 43.22
N ALA A 676 38.82 43.77 42.61
CA ALA A 676 39.57 42.57 43.09
C ALA A 676 38.93 41.56 44.10
N GLY A 677 39.54 40.35 44.18
CA GLY A 677 39.09 39.14 44.90
C GLY A 677 39.68 38.94 46.32
N GLU A 678 39.70 37.76 46.94
CA GLU A 678 39.64 36.36 46.42
C GLU A 678 38.80 35.36 47.28
N MET A 679 38.88 34.07 46.92
CA MET A 679 38.27 32.81 47.45
C MET A 679 38.84 32.32 48.82
N PRO A 680 38.46 31.13 49.40
CA PRO A 680 37.44 30.10 49.06
C PRO A 680 36.53 29.64 50.25
N GLY A 681 35.61 28.66 50.04
CA GLY A 681 35.26 27.68 51.10
C GLY A 681 33.85 27.07 51.18
N THR A 682 33.65 25.89 50.58
CA THR A 682 32.80 24.73 51.01
C THR A 682 31.47 24.89 51.77
N ASP A 683 30.42 24.24 51.22
CA ASP A 683 29.43 23.31 51.84
C ASP A 683 28.66 23.64 53.14
N GLY A 684 27.46 23.04 53.32
CA GLY A 684 26.87 22.92 54.67
C GLY A 684 25.36 22.72 54.81
N THR A 685 24.85 21.57 54.38
CA THR A 685 23.46 21.12 54.55
C THR A 685 22.89 21.12 56.00
N SER A 686 21.63 21.54 56.12
CA SER A 686 20.56 20.90 56.93
C SER A 686 20.46 21.08 58.46
N ARG A 687 19.20 20.85 58.94
CA ARG A 687 18.67 20.86 60.33
C ARG A 687 18.44 22.25 60.95
N GLY A 688 17.35 22.54 61.70
CA GLY A 688 16.09 21.80 61.88
C GLY A 688 15.59 21.65 63.33
N ARG A 689 14.57 22.44 63.72
CA ARG A 689 13.75 22.35 64.97
C ARG A 689 12.52 23.27 64.75
N ARG A 690 11.25 22.83 64.61
CA ARG A 690 10.28 22.27 65.60
C ARG A 690 9.98 23.23 66.78
N GLU A 691 8.72 23.44 67.22
CA GLU A 691 7.47 22.67 67.01
C GLU A 691 6.16 23.52 67.14
N ASN A 692 5.00 22.86 66.99
CA ASN A 692 3.58 23.31 67.10
C ASN A 692 2.95 24.04 65.89
N ALA A 693 1.65 23.93 65.56
CA ALA A 693 0.56 22.92 65.69
C ALA A 693 -0.70 23.54 65.00
N ARG A 694 -1.71 22.87 64.40
CA ARG A 694 -2.20 21.48 64.32
C ARG A 694 -2.56 21.12 62.85
N GLU A 695 -2.19 19.94 62.33
CA GLU A 695 -3.07 18.76 62.03
C GLU A 695 -4.18 19.01 60.96
N GLY A 696 -4.28 18.27 59.85
CA GLY A 696 -3.50 17.11 59.34
C GLY A 696 -3.56 16.98 57.79
N ARG A 697 -2.77 16.05 57.21
CA ARG A 697 -2.41 16.01 55.76
C ARG A 697 -3.07 14.85 54.95
N PRO A 698 -3.07 14.88 53.60
CA PRO A 698 -3.69 13.86 52.73
C PRO A 698 -2.71 13.02 51.87
N ALA A 699 -3.28 12.04 51.16
CA ALA A 699 -2.88 11.45 49.86
C ALA A 699 -1.67 10.47 49.74
N GLY A 700 -1.83 9.47 48.87
CA GLY A 700 -0.80 9.06 47.89
C GLY A 700 -0.18 7.65 47.95
N MET A 701 -0.59 6.78 47.01
CA MET A 701 0.22 5.90 46.11
C MET A 701 1.31 4.90 46.63
N GLU A 702 1.39 3.75 45.92
CA GLU A 702 2.56 2.89 45.52
C GLU A 702 3.92 2.90 46.27
N ALA A 703 4.75 1.83 46.27
CA ALA A 703 4.60 0.39 45.96
C ALA A 703 5.90 -0.39 46.29
N ALA A 704 5.80 -1.73 46.49
CA ALA A 704 6.88 -2.73 46.49
C ALA A 704 8.00 -2.58 47.58
N SER A 705 8.87 -3.56 47.90
CA SER A 705 9.18 -4.89 47.33
C SER A 705 9.62 -5.89 48.42
N GLN A 706 9.54 -7.21 48.16
CA GLN A 706 10.39 -8.29 48.73
C GLN A 706 10.29 -8.59 50.26
N ASP A 707 10.50 -9.82 50.79
CA ASP A 707 10.79 -11.13 50.20
C ASP A 707 10.43 -12.28 51.20
N LEU A 708 10.73 -13.55 50.83
CA LEU A 708 10.78 -14.79 51.66
C LEU A 708 9.47 -15.57 51.97
N HIS A 709 9.34 -16.70 51.27
CA HIS A 709 8.63 -17.94 51.67
C HIS A 709 9.41 -18.68 52.78
N PRO A 710 8.80 -19.56 53.62
CA PRO A 710 8.64 -20.98 53.20
C PRO A 710 7.50 -21.84 53.81
N LEU A 711 7.06 -22.81 53.00
CA LEU A 711 6.71 -24.22 53.29
C LEU A 711 5.50 -24.65 54.19
N ASN A 712 4.83 -25.68 53.67
CA ASN A 712 4.11 -26.79 54.34
C ASN A 712 2.78 -26.55 55.09
N GLY A 713 1.94 -27.59 55.07
CA GLY A 713 0.97 -27.85 56.16
C GLY A 713 -0.51 -27.96 55.78
N ARG A 714 -0.93 -28.98 55.02
CA ARG A 714 -2.28 -29.57 55.23
C ARG A 714 -2.17 -30.56 56.40
N PRO A 715 -3.13 -30.57 57.33
CA PRO A 715 -4.16 -31.60 57.26
C PRO A 715 -5.57 -31.06 57.59
N GLY A 716 -6.56 -31.96 57.67
CA GLY A 716 -7.92 -31.65 58.11
C GLY A 716 -8.63 -32.86 58.71
N ASN A 717 -9.90 -32.69 59.09
CA ASN A 717 -10.85 -33.73 59.50
C ASN A 717 -12.26 -33.17 59.17
N GLY A 718 -13.28 -33.92 58.74
CA GLY A 718 -13.96 -35.04 59.40
C GLY A 718 -15.43 -34.61 59.59
N THR A 719 -16.49 -35.42 59.53
CA THR A 719 -16.66 -36.89 59.40
C THR A 719 -18.11 -37.15 58.87
N ARG A 720 -18.36 -38.15 58.00
CA ARG A 720 -19.12 -39.42 58.24
C ARG A 720 -20.60 -39.26 58.66
N ASP A 721 -21.55 -40.17 58.37
CA ASP A 721 -21.55 -41.65 58.15
C ASP A 721 -22.70 -42.06 57.16
N ALA A 722 -22.96 -43.30 56.68
CA ALA A 722 -22.37 -44.65 56.87
C ALA A 722 -22.64 -45.61 55.66
N ARG A 723 -22.13 -46.85 55.75
CA ARG A 723 -22.20 -48.02 54.82
C ARG A 723 -23.39 -48.97 55.16
N PRO A 724 -23.63 -50.18 54.56
CA PRO A 724 -22.77 -51.11 53.77
C PRO A 724 -23.45 -51.74 52.51
N ALA A 725 -23.02 -52.87 51.92
CA ALA A 725 -21.72 -53.28 51.32
C ALA A 725 -21.84 -54.69 50.64
N GLN A 726 -20.70 -55.28 50.23
CA GLN A 726 -20.48 -56.66 49.69
C GLN A 726 -20.64 -56.91 48.17
N GLY A 727 -19.81 -57.84 47.67
CA GLY A 727 -19.84 -58.50 46.36
C GLY A 727 -19.13 -59.87 46.50
N PRO A 728 -18.91 -60.64 45.41
CA PRO A 728 -17.62 -61.32 45.29
C PRO A 728 -17.03 -61.40 43.85
N THR A 729 -15.78 -61.84 43.78
CA THR A 729 -14.88 -61.86 42.62
C THR A 729 -15.05 -63.08 41.70
N ARG A 730 -14.87 -62.90 40.37
CA ARG A 730 -14.43 -63.86 39.33
C ARG A 730 -14.43 -63.14 37.95
N GLU A 731 -13.71 -63.51 36.89
CA GLU A 731 -12.50 -64.33 36.63
C GLU A 731 -11.99 -63.90 35.22
N ALA A 732 -10.70 -64.00 34.89
CA ALA A 732 -10.15 -63.32 33.69
C ALA A 732 -9.31 -64.21 32.75
N VAL A 733 -9.78 -64.38 31.50
CA VAL A 733 -9.05 -64.89 30.32
C VAL A 733 -9.59 -64.13 29.09
N PRO A 734 -8.77 -63.70 28.10
CA PRO A 734 -9.16 -62.66 27.15
C PRO A 734 -9.75 -63.16 25.81
N GLY A 735 -10.52 -62.29 25.15
CA GLY A 735 -10.85 -62.33 23.72
C GLY A 735 -10.69 -60.91 23.14
N GLY A 736 -10.27 -60.78 21.88
CA GLY A 736 -9.88 -59.51 21.27
C GLY A 736 -10.73 -59.05 20.08
N GLY A 737 -10.39 -57.87 19.55
CA GLY A 737 -11.09 -57.19 18.46
C GLY A 737 -11.90 -55.96 18.95
N GLU A 738 -11.93 -54.82 18.27
CA GLU A 738 -11.18 -54.38 17.07
C GLU A 738 -10.93 -52.86 17.16
N ASP A 739 -9.71 -52.40 16.85
CA ASP A 739 -9.41 -50.95 16.74
C ASP A 739 -9.80 -50.43 15.36
N GLY A 740 -10.90 -49.67 15.29
CA GLY A 740 -11.34 -49.01 14.05
C GLY A 740 -10.41 -47.87 13.61
N PRO A 741 -10.21 -47.64 12.30
CA PRO A 741 -9.30 -46.60 11.81
C PRO A 741 -9.79 -45.19 12.17
N ALA A 742 -8.92 -44.39 12.78
CA ALA A 742 -9.19 -42.99 13.08
C ALA A 742 -9.08 -42.12 11.81
N PHE A 743 -10.09 -41.28 11.56
CA PHE A 743 -10.13 -40.32 10.46
C PHE A 743 -9.89 -38.88 10.95
N THR A 744 -9.49 -37.99 10.05
CA THR A 744 -9.52 -36.54 10.30
C THR A 744 -10.97 -36.00 10.24
N PRO A 745 -11.25 -34.80 10.76
CA PRO A 745 -12.54 -34.10 10.55
C PRO A 745 -12.90 -33.82 9.08
N SER A 746 -11.98 -34.10 8.15
CA SER A 746 -12.16 -34.03 6.70
C SER A 746 -12.34 -35.40 6.03
N GLY A 747 -12.59 -36.46 6.80
CA GLY A 747 -12.89 -37.82 6.29
C GLY A 747 -11.69 -38.58 5.73
N LEU A 748 -10.45 -38.09 5.90
CA LEU A 748 -9.25 -38.76 5.39
C LEU A 748 -8.68 -39.75 6.43
N PRO A 749 -8.28 -40.97 6.03
CA PRO A 749 -7.66 -41.93 6.94
C PRO A 749 -6.35 -41.38 7.52
N ARG A 750 -6.21 -41.40 8.86
CA ARG A 750 -5.00 -40.91 9.53
C ARG A 750 -3.89 -41.96 9.40
N ARG A 751 -2.91 -41.73 8.52
CA ARG A 751 -1.76 -42.64 8.33
C ARG A 751 -1.00 -42.82 9.65
N VAL A 752 -0.89 -44.07 10.10
CA VAL A 752 0.01 -44.49 11.18
C VAL A 752 1.38 -44.80 10.57
N ALA A 753 2.44 -44.25 11.14
CA ALA A 753 3.80 -44.58 10.69
C ALA A 753 4.11 -46.06 10.95
N GLN A 754 4.97 -46.65 10.10
CA GLN A 754 5.52 -48.00 10.29
C GLN A 754 4.54 -49.20 10.31
N ALA A 755 3.25 -49.02 10.03
CA ALA A 755 2.24 -50.09 10.04
C ALA A 755 2.53 -51.30 9.12
N HIS A 756 3.41 -51.14 8.11
CA HIS A 756 3.77 -52.17 7.13
C HIS A 756 5.20 -52.73 7.29
N LEU A 757 5.88 -52.52 8.42
CA LEU A 757 7.14 -53.20 8.71
C LEU A 757 6.93 -54.68 9.05
N ALA A 758 7.67 -55.55 8.34
CA ALA A 758 7.76 -56.97 8.59
C ALA A 758 8.24 -57.26 10.04
N PRO A 759 7.85 -58.39 10.66
CA PRO A 759 8.15 -58.66 12.08
C PRO A 759 9.65 -58.61 12.41
N GLU A 760 10.47 -59.08 11.49
CA GLU A 760 11.94 -59.18 11.60
C GLU A 760 12.64 -57.81 11.70
N LEU A 761 12.01 -56.74 11.18
CA LEU A 761 12.54 -55.36 11.20
C LEU A 761 12.02 -54.54 12.39
N ARG A 762 11.35 -55.16 13.38
CA ARG A 762 10.86 -54.48 14.59
C ARG A 762 11.80 -54.58 15.79
N HIS A 763 12.89 -55.33 15.68
CA HIS A 763 13.87 -55.54 16.74
C HIS A 763 15.29 -55.42 16.16
N GLU A 764 15.94 -54.28 16.38
CA GLU A 764 17.37 -54.09 16.11
C GLU A 764 18.13 -54.06 17.45
N PRO A 765 19.28 -54.75 17.58
CA PRO A 765 19.99 -54.88 18.85
C PRO A 765 20.80 -53.63 19.25
N ALA A 766 21.39 -53.67 20.45
CA ALA A 766 21.98 -52.51 21.13
C ALA A 766 23.09 -51.76 20.37
N ALA A 767 23.13 -50.44 20.57
CA ALA A 767 24.03 -49.51 19.90
C ALA A 767 25.45 -49.43 20.50
N PRO A 768 26.47 -49.05 19.69
CA PRO A 768 27.75 -48.52 20.15
C PRO A 768 27.71 -46.98 20.39
N ALA A 769 28.86 -46.42 20.80
CA ALA A 769 29.00 -45.06 21.35
C ALA A 769 29.03 -43.90 20.30
N PRO A 770 28.84 -42.63 20.71
CA PRO A 770 28.71 -41.48 19.81
C PRO A 770 30.00 -40.66 19.63
N GLU A 771 30.27 -40.20 18.41
CA GLU A 771 30.97 -38.94 18.02
C GLU A 771 31.16 -38.90 16.49
N PRO A 772 31.39 -37.73 15.84
CA PRO A 772 31.11 -36.35 16.26
C PRO A 772 30.04 -35.69 15.35
N GLN A 773 29.80 -34.38 15.52
CA GLN A 773 28.93 -33.59 14.62
C GLN A 773 29.68 -33.21 13.33
N VAL A 774 28.97 -33.20 12.20
CA VAL A 774 29.39 -32.62 10.92
C VAL A 774 28.27 -31.71 10.43
N ASP A 775 28.59 -30.45 10.16
CA ASP A 775 27.69 -29.50 9.50
C ASP A 775 27.68 -29.75 7.99
N GLU A 776 26.51 -29.87 7.35
CA GLU A 776 26.44 -29.94 5.88
C GLU A 776 25.14 -29.33 5.31
N GLU A 777 25.29 -28.25 4.53
CA GLU A 777 24.20 -27.59 3.80
C GLU A 777 23.95 -28.27 2.45
N ASP A 778 23.24 -29.40 2.44
CA ASP A 778 23.11 -30.23 1.24
C ASP A 778 22.06 -29.70 0.22
N HIS A 779 22.42 -28.62 -0.48
CA HIS A 779 21.67 -28.04 -1.59
C HIS A 779 22.03 -28.73 -2.93
N PHE A 780 21.15 -29.62 -3.41
CA PHE A 780 21.24 -30.26 -4.74
C PHE A 780 21.71 -29.30 -5.84
N SER A 781 22.74 -29.68 -6.60
CA SER A 781 23.28 -28.80 -7.63
C SER A 781 22.28 -28.61 -8.79
N PRO A 782 22.26 -27.42 -9.44
CA PRO A 782 21.41 -27.19 -10.61
C PRO A 782 21.66 -28.16 -11.78
N GLU A 783 22.85 -28.78 -11.85
CA GLU A 783 23.20 -29.75 -12.90
C GLU A 783 22.65 -31.15 -12.61
N GLU A 784 22.62 -31.57 -11.35
CA GLU A 784 21.98 -32.82 -10.93
C GLU A 784 20.46 -32.74 -11.09
N LEU A 785 19.85 -31.61 -10.69
CA LEU A 785 18.42 -31.38 -10.92
C LEU A 785 18.07 -31.44 -12.41
N ARG A 786 18.98 -30.95 -13.27
CA ARG A 786 18.85 -31.00 -14.74
C ARG A 786 19.03 -32.41 -15.29
N ARG A 787 19.94 -33.22 -14.73
CA ARG A 787 20.08 -34.65 -15.07
C ARG A 787 18.83 -35.45 -14.67
N LEU A 788 18.27 -35.20 -13.49
CA LEU A 788 17.03 -35.82 -13.00
C LEU A 788 15.82 -35.49 -13.88
N MET A 789 15.66 -34.22 -14.28
CA MET A 789 14.60 -33.85 -15.23
C MET A 789 14.84 -34.43 -16.63
N GLY A 790 16.09 -34.51 -17.09
CA GLY A 790 16.45 -35.11 -18.38
C GLY A 790 16.18 -36.62 -18.45
N SER A 791 16.47 -37.37 -17.38
CA SER A 791 16.16 -38.81 -17.32
C SER A 791 14.64 -39.06 -17.23
N PHE A 792 13.92 -38.23 -16.46
CA PHE A 792 12.45 -38.30 -16.38
C PHE A 792 11.77 -38.01 -17.72
N GLN A 793 12.18 -36.93 -18.41
CA GLN A 793 11.61 -36.57 -19.72
C GLN A 793 11.89 -37.65 -20.78
N SER A 794 13.14 -38.12 -20.89
CA SER A 794 13.52 -39.14 -21.88
C SER A 794 12.93 -40.52 -21.59
N GLY A 795 12.62 -40.85 -20.33
CA GLY A 795 11.79 -42.01 -19.98
C GLY A 795 10.33 -41.84 -20.42
N THR A 796 9.76 -40.65 -20.20
CA THR A 796 8.37 -40.33 -20.58
C THR A 796 8.16 -40.34 -22.09
N GLU A 797 9.12 -39.86 -22.87
CA GLU A 797 9.07 -39.90 -24.34
C GLU A 797 9.18 -41.34 -24.88
N ARG A 798 10.01 -42.18 -24.27
CA ARG A 798 10.17 -43.61 -24.63
C ARG A 798 8.88 -44.41 -24.40
N GLY A 799 8.22 -44.21 -23.26
CA GLY A 799 6.93 -44.85 -22.98
C GLY A 799 5.82 -44.43 -23.96
N ARG A 800 5.86 -43.20 -24.50
CA ARG A 800 4.93 -42.77 -25.56
C ARG A 800 5.23 -43.39 -26.92
N SER A 801 6.50 -43.52 -27.31
CA SER A 801 6.85 -44.15 -28.59
C SER A 801 6.62 -45.66 -28.59
N GLU A 802 6.84 -46.35 -27.46
CA GLU A 802 6.43 -47.75 -27.29
C GLU A 802 4.90 -47.90 -27.35
N ALA A 803 4.14 -47.05 -26.65
CA ALA A 803 2.67 -47.07 -26.70
C ALA A 803 2.10 -46.79 -28.10
N ALA A 804 2.80 -45.99 -28.92
CA ALA A 804 2.43 -45.72 -30.30
C ALA A 804 2.77 -46.87 -31.27
N GLY A 805 3.72 -47.75 -30.91
CA GLY A 805 4.13 -48.90 -31.70
C GLY A 805 3.23 -50.14 -31.57
N LEU A 806 2.32 -50.17 -30.61
CA LEU A 806 1.44 -51.32 -30.34
C LEU A 806 0.30 -51.43 -31.38
N PRO A 807 0.24 -52.50 -32.21
CA PRO A 807 -0.79 -52.63 -33.23
C PRO A 807 -2.16 -52.87 -32.59
N ARG A 808 -3.15 -52.01 -32.93
CA ARG A 808 -4.53 -52.16 -32.48
C ARG A 808 -5.14 -53.46 -33.02
N ARG A 809 -5.26 -54.46 -32.15
CA ARG A 809 -5.89 -55.75 -32.42
C ARG A 809 -7.37 -55.55 -32.80
N ARG A 810 -7.68 -55.61 -34.11
CA ARG A 810 -9.08 -55.64 -34.58
C ARG A 810 -9.78 -56.86 -33.98
N ALA A 811 -10.96 -56.65 -33.40
CA ALA A 811 -11.90 -57.74 -33.14
C ALA A 811 -12.41 -58.27 -34.49
N ALA A 812 -12.64 -59.59 -34.58
CA ALA A 812 -13.16 -60.22 -35.78
C ALA A 812 -14.69 -60.17 -35.82
N SER A 813 -15.26 -60.01 -37.01
CA SER A 813 -16.66 -60.40 -37.27
C SER A 813 -16.76 -61.92 -37.37
N PRO A 814 -17.90 -62.54 -36.98
CA PRO A 814 -18.23 -63.91 -37.39
C PRO A 814 -18.49 -63.98 -38.91
N ALA A 815 -18.51 -65.20 -39.45
CA ALA A 815 -18.58 -65.46 -40.89
C ALA A 815 -20.02 -65.43 -41.46
N GLU A 816 -20.10 -65.27 -42.79
CA GLU A 816 -21.17 -65.76 -43.64
C GLU A 816 -20.63 -66.98 -44.42
N ASP A 817 -21.48 -67.96 -44.75
CA ASP A 817 -21.07 -69.26 -45.32
C ASP A 817 -20.86 -69.23 -46.85
N ASP A 818 -20.05 -70.18 -47.36
CA ASP A 818 -19.79 -70.40 -48.80
C ASP A 818 -21.00 -71.02 -49.55
N GLU A 819 -21.28 -70.53 -50.75
CA GLU A 819 -22.03 -71.29 -51.79
C GLU A 819 -21.30 -71.19 -53.17
N PRO A 820 -21.05 -72.30 -53.88
CA PRO A 820 -20.17 -72.32 -55.06
C PRO A 820 -20.89 -71.95 -56.39
N PRO A 821 -20.14 -71.47 -57.41
CA PRO A 821 -20.73 -70.79 -58.57
C PRO A 821 -21.27 -71.72 -59.67
N VAL A 822 -22.47 -71.39 -60.18
CA VAL A 822 -23.04 -71.93 -61.43
C VAL A 822 -22.76 -70.98 -62.59
N ARG A 823 -22.42 -71.51 -63.77
CA ARG A 823 -22.09 -70.74 -64.98
C ARG A 823 -23.33 -70.30 -65.77
N PRO A 824 -23.24 -69.23 -66.59
CA PRO A 824 -24.42 -68.53 -67.10
C PRO A 824 -25.08 -69.19 -68.31
N ARG A 825 -26.38 -68.95 -68.45
CA ARG A 825 -27.12 -68.89 -69.72
C ARG A 825 -28.32 -67.96 -69.60
#